data_AF-A0A1G4IUE3-F1
#
_entry.id   AF-A0A1G4IUE3-F1
#
_cell.length_a   1.000
_cell.length_b   1.000
_cell.length_c   1.000
_cell.angle_alpha   90.00
_cell.angle_beta   90.00
_cell.angle_gamma   90.00
#
_symmetry.space_group_name_H-M   'P 1'
#
loop_
_entity.id
_entity.type
_entity.pdbx_description
1 polymer ?
#
loop_
_entity_poly.entity_id
_entity_poly.type
_entity_poly.pdbx_seq_one_letter_code
_entity_poly.pdbx_strand_id
1 'polypeptide(L)'
;MAISTVGRDLSGRAAAGLDLLSSRLRQSNHIFRRGKSKNVSIFILCVVSLLAIGAVIHGIQRSNGSMDFLLNDQHDDDDDDYSDDSTHLDNLNAIYDDDEGSKPVTTHTISGSGPAFKSPARKKSFHEMMTLIKKHSPEGSMEGSTKKKCDLGDISITDTDKFHKLTEESLKNCMDVSDDTVTTLKDAQAAFRKSMATDILPLFHHLEEAAFQGEGIVIVGGGKYSLFALPAIKAIRENSGTKIRHSIPIEIIIPPKDNADRAFCENVVPKLDPLGRTKCVFLDEILDEETLSHIDGYQIKPLAALVSSFKKVLLLDADNYVVNSIEDYFKHKTFQDKGLVLWPDYWRRLHHPRLYDIMDLRVATQEISRNSIDDATPSYMYKVNSKDAPFHDMNGALPDGGTESGQILVDKEKHLDTLIFSLYLNYNGQSFYYPLLGQGFAGQGDKDTFVLASLVLHGKDSWYQVKTPVDALGHWADQKDEIRLTPEELAKAEDKKSFRGTAMLQHDYVEDVNFKSLAREMIHNSVRDKAHAFCDEWSESHKGEFSSKEDERRKQCEKDQKVQDAFHEQIRKSYSLNDYLLFFKFTKVSFVHSHLPKYDPWEWYHSGDMMYDGAKASKNHKDDATYQPPHSGHYRMYDSKIEQVTSYDLELENWSAFNTYLCQSKDGYKNFGYLTDKISSSKSPTQSYQGMCAYIEDRVKFLESTTWESVDV
;
A
#
# COMPACT_ATOMS: atom_id res chain seq x y z
N MET A 1 39.13 14.72 -11.41
CA MET A 1 38.39 15.34 -10.28
C MET A 1 36.99 14.72 -10.11
N ALA A 2 36.86 13.39 -10.30
CA ALA A 2 35.58 12.66 -10.25
C ALA A 2 35.64 11.37 -9.39
N ILE A 3 36.74 11.17 -8.63
CA ILE A 3 36.96 9.99 -7.78
C ILE A 3 36.85 10.37 -6.27
N SER A 4 36.88 11.65 -5.93
CA SER A 4 36.81 12.12 -4.52
C SER A 4 35.40 12.27 -3.96
N THR A 5 34.36 12.20 -4.80
CA THR A 5 32.97 12.43 -4.39
C THR A 5 32.27 11.13 -3.95
N VAL A 6 32.60 9.99 -4.58
CA VAL A 6 32.05 8.66 -4.22
C VAL A 6 32.60 8.16 -2.88
N GLY A 7 33.87 8.45 -2.56
CA GLY A 7 34.47 8.06 -1.27
C GLY A 7 33.91 8.82 -0.06
N ARG A 8 33.38 10.03 -0.26
CA ARG A 8 32.77 10.83 0.82
C ARG A 8 31.37 10.32 1.19
N ASP A 9 30.57 9.89 0.22
CA ASP A 9 29.20 9.41 0.43
C ASP A 9 29.14 8.04 1.15
N LEU A 10 30.09 7.14 0.84
CA LEU A 10 30.25 5.88 1.57
C LEU A 10 30.76 6.07 3.02
N SER A 11 31.66 7.05 3.23
CA SER A 11 32.18 7.36 4.58
C SER A 11 31.14 8.02 5.49
N GLY A 12 30.24 8.84 4.93
CA GLY A 12 29.14 9.48 5.67
C GLY A 12 28.07 8.47 6.11
N ARG A 13 27.70 7.53 5.22
CA ARG A 13 26.74 6.46 5.52
C ARG A 13 27.28 5.42 6.50
N ALA A 14 28.59 5.12 6.46
CA ALA A 14 29.24 4.24 7.42
C ALA A 14 29.41 4.89 8.81
N ALA A 15 29.72 6.19 8.87
CA ALA A 15 29.81 6.94 10.13
C ALA A 15 28.45 7.07 10.83
N ALA A 16 27.37 7.31 10.07
CA ALA A 16 26.01 7.34 10.60
C ALA A 16 25.53 5.96 11.10
N GLY A 17 25.96 4.87 10.46
CA GLY A 17 25.70 3.50 10.91
C GLY A 17 26.42 3.14 12.22
N LEU A 18 27.64 3.65 12.42
CA LEU A 18 28.41 3.48 13.65
C LEU A 18 27.86 4.30 14.83
N ASP A 19 27.30 5.48 14.58
CA ASP A 19 26.61 6.28 15.61
C ASP A 19 25.24 5.71 16.02
N LEU A 20 24.56 5.00 15.10
CA LEU A 20 23.35 4.24 15.45
C LEU A 20 23.67 2.99 16.30
N LEU A 21 24.81 2.34 16.05
CA LEU A 21 25.30 1.24 16.88
C LEU A 21 25.77 1.73 18.26
N SER A 22 26.42 2.90 18.33
CA SER A 22 26.91 3.50 19.58
C SER A 22 25.76 3.98 20.49
N SER A 23 24.68 4.52 19.91
CA SER A 23 23.48 4.95 20.64
C SER A 23 22.65 3.77 21.18
N ARG A 24 22.58 2.65 20.45
CA ARG A 24 21.89 1.42 20.93
C ARG A 24 22.72 0.60 21.92
N LEU A 25 24.05 0.63 21.85
CA LEU A 25 24.94 0.10 22.90
C LEU A 25 24.85 0.91 24.21
N ARG A 26 24.48 2.19 24.15
CA ARG A 26 24.17 2.99 25.36
C ARG A 26 22.83 2.62 25.99
N GLN A 27 21.83 2.16 25.22
CA GLN A 27 20.55 1.69 25.75
C GLN A 27 20.61 0.27 26.35
N SER A 28 21.40 -0.64 25.79
CA SER A 28 21.58 -1.99 26.36
C SER A 28 22.33 -1.97 27.71
N ASN A 29 23.16 -0.95 27.94
CA ASN A 29 23.86 -0.72 29.21
C ASN A 29 22.93 -0.32 30.39
N HIS A 30 21.67 0.05 30.11
CA HIS A 30 20.69 0.39 31.14
C HIS A 30 19.98 -0.85 31.72
N ILE A 31 20.02 -1.99 31.02
CA ILE A 31 19.40 -3.26 31.44
C ILE A 31 20.38 -4.12 32.26
N PHE A 32 21.69 -4.00 32.03
CA PHE A 32 22.73 -4.77 32.75
C PHE A 32 23.14 -4.20 34.11
N ARG A 33 22.48 -3.15 34.61
CA ARG A 33 22.78 -2.53 35.92
C ARG A 33 22.00 -3.10 37.10
N ARG A 34 21.29 -4.21 36.93
CA ARG A 34 20.70 -5.01 38.03
C ARG A 34 21.39 -6.37 38.14
N GLY A 35 22.49 -6.42 38.90
CA GLY A 35 23.03 -7.67 39.43
C GLY A 35 24.55 -7.86 39.34
N LYS A 36 25.24 -7.53 40.43
CA LYS A 36 26.62 -7.92 40.83
C LYS A 36 27.86 -7.23 40.19
N SER A 37 28.91 -7.23 41.02
CA SER A 37 30.26 -6.61 41.01
C SER A 37 30.78 -5.90 39.74
N LYS A 38 31.19 -4.64 39.94
CA LYS A 38 31.75 -3.71 38.92
C LYS A 38 33.00 -4.19 38.19
N ASN A 39 33.76 -5.14 38.73
CA ASN A 39 35.06 -5.53 38.13
C ASN A 39 34.95 -6.67 37.11
N VAL A 40 33.87 -7.46 37.12
CA VAL A 40 33.66 -8.55 36.13
C VAL A 40 33.10 -8.01 34.82
N SER A 41 32.33 -6.92 34.88
CA SER A 41 31.64 -6.34 33.72
C SER A 41 32.61 -5.67 32.72
N ILE A 42 33.69 -5.06 33.21
CA ILE A 42 34.69 -4.38 32.36
C ILE A 42 35.52 -5.42 31.56
N PHE A 43 35.89 -6.53 32.19
CA PHE A 43 36.66 -7.58 31.52
C PHE A 43 35.86 -8.24 30.39
N ILE A 44 34.58 -8.54 30.63
CA ILE A 44 33.69 -9.13 29.61
C ILE A 44 33.45 -8.15 28.45
N LEU A 45 33.25 -6.85 28.74
CA LEU A 45 33.12 -5.82 27.70
C LEU A 45 34.38 -5.66 26.84
N CYS A 46 35.57 -5.75 27.43
CA CYS A 46 36.83 -5.72 26.67
C CYS A 46 37.00 -6.96 25.78
N VAL A 47 36.63 -8.16 26.28
CA VAL A 47 36.70 -9.41 25.50
C VAL A 47 35.70 -9.39 24.34
N VAL A 48 34.45 -8.95 24.57
CA VAL A 48 33.44 -8.85 23.51
C VAL A 48 33.83 -7.80 22.46
N SER A 49 34.42 -6.68 22.87
CA SER A 49 34.91 -5.65 21.96
C SER A 49 36.09 -6.15 21.12
N LEU A 50 37.02 -6.90 21.72
CA LEU A 50 38.14 -7.53 21.00
C LEU A 50 37.67 -8.61 20.03
N LEU A 51 36.66 -9.40 20.38
CA LEU A 51 36.05 -10.39 19.48
C LEU A 51 35.31 -9.74 18.31
N ALA A 52 34.60 -8.63 18.55
CA ALA A 52 33.92 -7.87 17.50
C ALA A 52 34.92 -7.21 16.54
N ILE A 53 36.00 -6.62 17.06
CA ILE A 53 37.10 -6.08 16.24
C ILE A 53 37.79 -7.21 15.46
N GLY A 54 38.01 -8.36 16.09
CA GLY A 54 38.54 -9.55 15.43
C GLY A 54 37.65 -10.03 14.28
N ALA A 55 36.33 -10.08 14.47
CA ALA A 55 35.38 -10.46 13.42
C ALA A 55 35.32 -9.46 12.26
N VAL A 56 35.45 -8.15 12.54
CA VAL A 56 35.52 -7.11 11.52
C VAL A 56 36.82 -7.18 10.73
N ILE A 57 37.97 -7.37 11.40
CA ILE A 57 39.27 -7.54 10.75
C ILE A 57 39.27 -8.82 9.91
N HIS A 58 38.71 -9.92 10.42
CA HIS A 58 38.63 -11.19 9.69
C HIS A 58 37.65 -11.12 8.50
N GLY A 59 36.55 -10.37 8.62
CA GLY A 59 35.61 -10.09 7.53
C GLY A 59 36.20 -9.22 6.42
N ILE A 60 36.98 -8.19 6.78
CA ILE A 60 37.68 -7.32 5.82
C ILE A 60 38.83 -8.09 5.13
N GLN A 61 39.53 -8.98 5.85
CA GLN A 61 40.54 -9.85 5.24
C GLN A 61 39.94 -10.91 4.30
N ARG A 62 38.72 -11.40 4.56
CA ARG A 62 38.00 -12.33 3.65
C ARG A 62 37.44 -11.62 2.41
N SER A 63 37.05 -10.35 2.54
CA SER A 63 36.58 -9.50 1.42
C SER A 63 37.68 -9.19 0.40
N ASN A 64 38.94 -9.09 0.83
CA ASN A 64 40.07 -8.86 -0.07
C ASN A 64 40.51 -10.12 -0.86
N GLY A 65 39.91 -11.28 -0.60
CA GLY A 65 40.14 -12.53 -1.36
C GLY A 65 39.05 -12.88 -2.38
N SER A 66 37.99 -12.07 -2.49
CA SER A 66 36.84 -12.36 -3.37
C SER A 66 36.70 -11.37 -4.54
N MET A 67 37.67 -10.48 -4.72
CA MET A 67 37.62 -9.39 -5.71
C MET A 67 38.73 -9.52 -6.77
N ASP A 68 39.17 -10.76 -7.02
CA ASP A 68 40.12 -11.14 -8.09
C ASP A 68 39.54 -12.23 -9.03
N PHE A 69 38.24 -12.53 -8.95
CA PHE A 69 37.58 -13.58 -9.77
C PHE A 69 36.72 -13.04 -10.92
N LEU A 70 36.81 -11.75 -11.25
CA LEU A 70 36.05 -11.16 -12.38
C LEU A 70 36.93 -10.54 -13.47
N LEU A 71 38.24 -10.79 -13.45
CA LEU A 71 39.18 -10.31 -14.47
C LEU A 71 40.34 -11.30 -14.67
N ASN A 72 40.16 -12.34 -15.51
CA ASN A 72 41.15 -12.83 -16.49
C ASN A 72 40.76 -14.16 -17.16
N ASP A 73 41.36 -14.33 -18.35
CA ASP A 73 41.41 -15.47 -19.29
C ASP A 73 40.23 -15.57 -20.28
N GLN A 74 40.34 -15.18 -21.56
CA GLN A 74 41.28 -15.60 -22.64
C GLN A 74 41.39 -17.14 -22.72
N HIS A 75 40.65 -17.79 -23.62
CA HIS A 75 41.01 -18.19 -25.00
C HIS A 75 41.91 -19.44 -25.09
N ASP A 76 41.65 -20.20 -26.18
CA ASP A 76 42.30 -21.42 -26.70
C ASP A 76 41.60 -22.74 -26.31
N ASP A 77 41.17 -23.65 -27.19
CA ASP A 77 41.28 -23.79 -28.66
C ASP A 77 40.20 -24.79 -29.20
N ASP A 78 40.07 -24.78 -30.54
CA ASP A 78 39.52 -25.76 -31.49
C ASP A 78 38.19 -25.42 -32.19
N ASP A 79 38.33 -24.63 -33.29
CA ASP A 79 38.05 -24.97 -34.72
C ASP A 79 36.68 -25.58 -35.09
N ASP A 80 35.95 -25.23 -36.16
CA ASP A 80 36.16 -24.46 -37.39
C ASP A 80 34.76 -24.17 -37.98
N ASP A 81 34.53 -23.00 -38.58
CA ASP A 81 34.32 -22.83 -40.03
C ASP A 81 33.76 -21.43 -40.37
N TYR A 82 34.31 -20.89 -41.45
CA TYR A 82 34.35 -19.50 -41.90
C TYR A 82 33.04 -18.98 -42.54
N SER A 83 32.76 -17.69 -42.36
CA SER A 83 32.73 -16.70 -43.47
C SER A 83 32.41 -15.27 -42.98
N ASP A 84 33.49 -14.49 -42.87
CA ASP A 84 33.75 -13.10 -43.32
C ASP A 84 32.54 -12.13 -43.45
N ASP A 85 32.36 -11.16 -42.56
CA ASP A 85 33.06 -9.84 -42.41
C ASP A 85 32.50 -8.79 -43.39
N SER A 86 31.58 -7.94 -42.93
CA SER A 86 31.79 -6.61 -42.32
C SER A 86 31.94 -5.49 -43.36
N THR A 87 31.31 -4.34 -43.08
CA THR A 87 32.05 -3.15 -42.69
C THR A 87 31.11 -1.95 -42.46
N HIS A 88 31.24 -1.42 -41.25
CA HIS A 88 31.26 -0.01 -40.88
C HIS A 88 30.05 0.91 -41.14
N LEU A 89 29.35 1.16 -40.02
CA LEU A 89 29.08 2.53 -39.60
C LEU A 89 30.38 3.35 -39.57
N ASP A 90 30.35 4.52 -40.18
CA ASP A 90 30.96 5.72 -39.62
C ASP A 90 30.41 6.99 -40.30
N ASN A 91 30.37 8.05 -39.49
CA ASN A 91 30.29 9.48 -39.82
C ASN A 91 28.92 10.20 -39.85
N LEU A 92 28.68 10.84 -38.70
CA LEU A 92 28.68 12.30 -38.48
C LEU A 92 27.55 13.15 -39.08
N ASN A 93 26.83 13.80 -38.15
CA ASN A 93 26.49 15.23 -38.12
C ASN A 93 26.69 16.00 -39.44
N ALA A 94 25.62 16.59 -39.99
CA ALA A 94 25.41 18.03 -39.93
C ALA A 94 24.19 18.49 -40.78
N ILE A 95 23.73 19.69 -40.41
CA ILE A 95 23.13 20.75 -41.24
C ILE A 95 21.62 20.99 -41.07
N TYR A 96 21.38 22.19 -40.52
CA TYR A 96 20.19 23.02 -40.43
C TYR A 96 19.66 23.49 -41.80
N ASP A 97 18.40 23.93 -41.78
CA ASP A 97 17.71 24.88 -42.68
C ASP A 97 17.45 24.44 -44.13
N ASP A 98 16.18 24.30 -44.51
CA ASP A 98 15.39 25.45 -44.98
C ASP A 98 13.89 25.14 -45.13
N ASP A 99 13.14 26.25 -45.06
CA ASP A 99 11.71 26.47 -44.90
C ASP A 99 10.85 26.20 -46.16
N GLU A 100 9.55 25.95 -45.92
CA GLU A 100 8.36 26.49 -46.61
C GLU A 100 7.23 25.47 -46.76
N GLY A 101 6.06 25.82 -46.19
CA GLY A 101 4.78 25.24 -46.63
C GLY A 101 3.71 25.08 -45.56
N SER A 102 3.44 26.13 -44.80
CA SER A 102 2.34 26.23 -43.84
C SER A 102 0.96 25.97 -44.49
N LYS A 103 0.20 25.04 -43.90
CA LYS A 103 -1.28 25.01 -43.95
C LYS A 103 -1.82 24.73 -42.54
N PRO A 104 -2.90 25.39 -42.10
CA PRO A 104 -3.27 25.46 -40.71
C PRO A 104 -3.85 24.12 -40.25
N VAL A 105 -3.26 23.54 -39.21
CA VAL A 105 -3.86 22.43 -38.47
C VAL A 105 -5.06 23.03 -37.73
N THR A 106 -6.26 22.71 -38.23
CA THR A 106 -7.51 22.94 -37.55
C THR A 106 -7.46 22.35 -36.14
N THR A 107 -7.66 23.22 -35.16
CA THR A 107 -7.93 22.88 -33.77
C THR A 107 -9.12 21.92 -33.69
N HIS A 108 -8.84 20.63 -33.54
CA HIS A 108 -9.85 19.70 -33.06
C HIS A 108 -10.08 19.99 -31.58
N THR A 109 -11.12 20.78 -31.33
CA THR A 109 -11.80 20.85 -30.05
C THR A 109 -12.29 19.43 -29.73
N ILE A 110 -11.61 18.71 -28.83
CA ILE A 110 -12.14 17.48 -28.23
C ILE A 110 -13.19 17.92 -27.21
N SER A 111 -14.35 18.36 -27.71
CA SER A 111 -15.58 18.38 -26.93
C SER A 111 -16.34 17.10 -27.27
N GLY A 112 -16.34 16.13 -26.35
CA GLY A 112 -17.15 14.94 -26.50
C GLY A 112 -16.56 13.73 -25.80
N SER A 113 -17.26 13.29 -24.76
CA SER A 113 -17.32 11.90 -24.32
C SER A 113 -17.07 10.93 -25.48
N GLY A 114 -15.99 10.15 -25.45
CA GLY A 114 -15.71 9.17 -26.50
C GLY A 114 -16.88 8.20 -26.74
N PRO A 115 -16.95 7.54 -27.93
CA PRO A 115 -18.09 6.72 -28.35
C PRO A 115 -18.52 5.65 -27.33
N ALA A 116 -17.56 5.01 -26.66
CA ALA A 116 -17.78 3.92 -25.71
C ALA A 116 -18.57 4.30 -24.44
N PHE A 117 -18.69 5.59 -24.11
CA PHE A 117 -19.42 6.03 -22.91
C PHE A 117 -20.94 6.17 -23.14
N LYS A 118 -21.36 6.38 -24.39
CA LYS A 118 -22.76 6.63 -24.73
C LYS A 118 -23.52 5.40 -25.24
N SER A 119 -22.86 4.25 -25.37
CA SER A 119 -23.51 3.04 -25.87
C SER A 119 -24.71 2.66 -24.98
N PRO A 120 -25.95 2.69 -25.51
CA PRO A 120 -27.13 2.27 -24.75
C PRO A 120 -27.03 0.82 -24.25
N ALA A 121 -26.30 -0.03 -24.98
CA ALA A 121 -26.05 -1.42 -24.59
C ALA A 121 -25.22 -1.49 -23.29
N ARG A 122 -24.16 -0.67 -23.16
CA ARG A 122 -23.33 -0.64 -21.96
C ARG A 122 -24.10 -0.20 -20.71
N LYS A 123 -24.95 0.83 -20.85
CA LYS A 123 -25.84 1.27 -19.75
C LYS A 123 -26.80 0.17 -19.33
N LYS A 124 -27.40 -0.53 -20.32
CA LYS A 124 -28.27 -1.68 -20.07
C LYS A 124 -27.53 -2.80 -19.31
N SER A 125 -26.27 -3.09 -19.67
CA SER A 125 -25.47 -4.10 -18.97
C SER A 125 -25.26 -3.76 -17.50
N PHE A 126 -24.96 -2.50 -17.17
CA PHE A 126 -24.79 -2.07 -15.78
C PHE A 126 -26.11 -2.07 -14.99
N HIS A 127 -27.22 -1.65 -15.60
CA HIS A 127 -28.54 -1.71 -14.97
C HIS A 127 -28.96 -3.16 -14.65
N GLU A 128 -28.77 -4.08 -15.60
CA GLU A 128 -29.07 -5.50 -15.39
C GLU A 128 -28.18 -6.11 -14.30
N MET A 129 -26.88 -5.78 -14.31
CA MET A 129 -25.94 -6.19 -13.25
C MET A 129 -26.43 -5.77 -11.87
N MET A 130 -26.83 -4.51 -11.70
CA MET A 130 -27.30 -4.00 -10.40
C MET A 130 -28.64 -4.61 -9.99
N THR A 131 -29.53 -4.85 -10.96
CA THR A 131 -30.81 -5.55 -10.72
C THR A 131 -30.57 -6.97 -10.22
N LEU A 132 -29.62 -7.70 -10.82
CA LEU A 132 -29.27 -9.05 -10.38
C LEU A 132 -28.56 -9.06 -9.02
N ILE A 133 -27.72 -8.06 -8.72
CA ILE A 133 -27.17 -7.90 -7.37
C ILE A 133 -28.30 -7.74 -6.35
N LYS A 134 -29.23 -6.80 -6.57
CA LYS A 134 -30.38 -6.54 -5.69
C LYS A 134 -31.28 -7.78 -5.54
N LYS A 135 -31.51 -8.52 -6.63
CA LYS A 135 -32.33 -9.73 -6.65
C LYS A 135 -31.74 -10.86 -5.80
N HIS A 136 -30.41 -11.01 -5.80
CA HIS A 136 -29.72 -12.06 -5.06
C HIS A 136 -29.26 -11.62 -3.66
N SER A 137 -29.46 -10.35 -3.30
CA SER A 137 -29.17 -9.87 -1.96
C SER A 137 -30.06 -10.54 -0.91
N PRO A 138 -29.46 -11.09 0.16
CA PRO A 138 -30.21 -11.64 1.29
C PRO A 138 -30.95 -10.54 2.07
N GLU A 139 -32.12 -10.88 2.60
CA GLU A 139 -32.88 -9.97 3.48
C GLU A 139 -32.33 -9.98 4.91
N GLY A 140 -32.42 -8.82 5.58
CA GLY A 140 -32.02 -8.66 6.98
C GLY A 140 -30.61 -8.08 7.17
N SER A 141 -30.08 -8.25 8.38
CA SER A 141 -28.74 -7.81 8.78
C SER A 141 -28.23 -8.65 9.94
N MET A 142 -26.91 -8.81 10.04
CA MET A 142 -26.23 -9.34 11.21
C MET A 142 -26.06 -8.24 12.26
N GLU A 143 -26.45 -8.53 13.49
CA GLU A 143 -26.10 -7.67 14.62
C GLU A 143 -24.62 -7.85 14.97
N GLY A 144 -23.89 -6.75 15.18
CA GLY A 144 -22.53 -6.79 15.71
C GLY A 144 -22.55 -7.20 17.17
N SER A 145 -22.56 -8.49 17.48
CA SER A 145 -22.54 -8.96 18.87
C SER A 145 -21.12 -8.98 19.41
N THR A 146 -20.70 -7.98 20.19
CA THR A 146 -19.44 -8.08 20.96
C THR A 146 -19.66 -8.97 22.19
N LYS A 147 -19.11 -10.19 22.18
CA LYS A 147 -19.13 -11.06 23.37
C LYS A 147 -18.14 -10.55 24.43
N LYS A 148 -18.47 -10.78 25.72
CA LYS A 148 -17.56 -10.57 26.86
C LYS A 148 -16.23 -11.35 26.78
N LYS A 149 -16.13 -12.35 25.88
CA LYS A 149 -14.97 -13.22 25.69
C LYS A 149 -14.12 -12.86 24.46
N CYS A 150 -14.45 -11.78 23.75
CA CYS A 150 -13.64 -11.33 22.62
C CYS A 150 -12.33 -10.70 23.13
N ASP A 151 -11.18 -11.28 22.79
CA ASP A 151 -9.84 -10.74 23.08
C ASP A 151 -9.13 -10.28 21.79
N LEU A 152 -9.91 -9.82 20.80
CA LEU A 152 -9.37 -9.16 19.61
C LEU A 152 -9.13 -7.66 19.87
N GLY A 153 -8.30 -7.08 19.02
CA GLY A 153 -8.01 -5.66 19.01
C GLY A 153 -7.37 -5.28 17.68
N ASP A 154 -6.97 -4.02 17.56
CA ASP A 154 -6.23 -3.55 16.40
C ASP A 154 -4.80 -4.11 16.47
N ILE A 155 -4.53 -5.11 15.63
CA ILE A 155 -3.26 -5.85 15.61
C ILE A 155 -2.54 -5.52 14.31
N SER A 156 -1.37 -4.87 14.43
CA SER A 156 -0.52 -4.54 13.29
C SER A 156 0.10 -5.81 12.68
N ILE A 157 0.36 -5.77 11.37
CA ILE A 157 1.03 -6.83 10.60
C ILE A 157 2.39 -7.25 11.18
N THR A 158 3.07 -6.35 11.90
CA THR A 158 4.39 -6.56 12.51
C THR A 158 4.33 -6.87 14.02
N ASP A 159 3.15 -6.86 14.66
CA ASP A 159 2.99 -7.03 16.10
C ASP A 159 2.92 -8.53 16.48
N THR A 160 4.05 -9.22 16.39
CA THR A 160 4.15 -10.67 16.60
C THR A 160 3.73 -11.12 18.00
N ASP A 161 3.84 -10.24 18.99
CA ASP A 161 3.49 -10.53 20.38
C ASP A 161 1.98 -10.76 20.55
N LYS A 162 1.16 -10.15 19.68
CA LYS A 162 -0.30 -10.29 19.70
C LYS A 162 -0.84 -11.39 18.78
N PHE A 163 0.01 -12.14 18.06
CA PHE A 163 -0.45 -13.16 17.11
C PHE A 163 -1.28 -14.29 17.76
N HIS A 164 -1.05 -14.57 19.04
CA HIS A 164 -1.86 -15.55 19.80
C HIS A 164 -3.34 -15.16 19.92
N LYS A 165 -3.70 -13.89 19.67
CA LYS A 165 -5.08 -13.41 19.66
C LYS A 165 -5.82 -13.72 18.35
N LEU A 166 -5.10 -14.16 17.31
CA LEU A 166 -5.64 -14.36 15.96
C LEU A 166 -5.92 -15.83 15.62
N THR A 167 -5.96 -16.72 16.61
CA THR A 167 -6.27 -18.14 16.40
C THR A 167 -7.72 -18.32 15.93
N GLU A 168 -8.03 -19.47 15.35
CA GLU A 168 -9.38 -19.81 14.91
C GLU A 168 -10.42 -19.68 16.05
N GLU A 169 -10.05 -20.13 17.25
CA GLU A 169 -10.89 -20.05 18.44
C GLU A 169 -11.15 -18.60 18.85
N SER A 170 -10.10 -17.77 18.89
CA SER A 170 -10.22 -16.36 19.26
C SER A 170 -11.11 -15.58 18.29
N LEU A 171 -10.98 -15.82 16.98
CA LEU A 171 -11.81 -15.18 15.97
C LEU A 171 -13.29 -15.63 16.08
N LYS A 172 -13.56 -16.91 16.34
CA LYS A 172 -14.92 -17.44 16.58
C LYS A 172 -15.58 -16.87 17.84
N ASN A 173 -14.79 -16.47 18.83
CA ASN A 173 -15.30 -15.97 20.10
C ASN A 173 -15.78 -14.52 20.06
N CYS A 174 -15.56 -13.79 18.97
CA CYS A 174 -15.90 -12.38 18.87
C CYS A 174 -17.28 -12.09 18.29
N MET A 175 -17.89 -13.04 17.58
CA MET A 175 -19.21 -12.89 16.97
C MET A 175 -19.93 -14.23 16.88
N ASP A 176 -21.24 -14.26 17.16
CA ASP A 176 -22.06 -15.43 16.84
C ASP A 176 -22.59 -15.31 15.40
N VAL A 177 -22.26 -16.31 14.58
CA VAL A 177 -22.84 -16.47 13.24
C VAL A 177 -23.66 -17.75 13.28
N SER A 178 -24.97 -17.67 13.04
CA SER A 178 -25.86 -18.83 13.12
C SER A 178 -25.76 -19.74 11.89
N ASP A 179 -26.18 -21.00 12.02
CA ASP A 179 -26.21 -21.94 10.88
C ASP A 179 -27.20 -21.50 9.79
N ASP A 180 -28.29 -20.87 10.19
CA ASP A 180 -29.29 -20.29 9.28
C ASP A 180 -28.69 -19.13 8.49
N THR A 181 -27.95 -18.23 9.16
CA THR A 181 -27.21 -17.14 8.51
C THR A 181 -26.18 -17.69 7.52
N VAL A 182 -25.40 -18.71 7.91
CA VAL A 182 -24.43 -19.32 6.99
C VAL A 182 -25.10 -19.94 5.78
N THR A 183 -26.20 -20.68 5.97
CA THR A 183 -26.94 -21.32 4.88
C THR A 183 -27.50 -20.25 3.93
N THR A 184 -28.16 -19.23 4.48
CA THR A 184 -28.74 -18.12 3.71
C THR A 184 -27.68 -17.40 2.88
N LEU A 185 -26.55 -17.03 3.49
CA LEU A 185 -25.48 -16.32 2.78
C LEU A 185 -24.78 -17.21 1.75
N LYS A 186 -24.60 -18.51 2.05
CA LYS A 186 -24.01 -19.48 1.14
C LYS A 186 -24.88 -19.67 -0.11
N ASP A 187 -26.19 -19.85 0.08
CA ASP A 187 -27.13 -20.04 -1.02
C ASP A 187 -27.25 -18.76 -1.87
N ALA A 188 -27.35 -17.59 -1.23
CA ALA A 188 -27.44 -16.30 -1.91
C ALA A 188 -26.21 -16.01 -2.79
N GLN A 189 -25.00 -16.13 -2.23
CA GLN A 189 -23.78 -15.87 -2.98
C GLN A 189 -23.58 -16.90 -4.10
N ALA A 190 -23.89 -18.18 -3.87
CA ALA A 190 -23.79 -19.22 -4.89
C ALA A 190 -24.76 -18.98 -6.05
N ALA A 191 -26.00 -18.57 -5.75
CA ALA A 191 -26.98 -18.18 -6.76
C ALA A 191 -26.53 -16.95 -7.54
N PHE A 192 -25.99 -15.93 -6.87
CA PHE A 192 -25.45 -14.74 -7.54
C PHE A 192 -24.28 -15.08 -8.47
N ARG A 193 -23.30 -15.89 -8.03
CA ARG A 193 -22.17 -16.30 -8.88
C ARG A 193 -22.65 -17.03 -10.14
N LYS A 194 -23.69 -17.86 -10.02
CA LYS A 194 -24.30 -18.52 -11.18
C LYS A 194 -24.89 -17.51 -12.16
N SER A 195 -25.74 -16.60 -11.69
CA SER A 195 -26.33 -15.53 -12.52
C SER A 195 -25.28 -14.58 -13.09
N MET A 196 -24.21 -14.31 -12.35
CA MET A 196 -23.08 -13.52 -12.84
C MET A 196 -22.44 -14.18 -14.06
N ALA A 197 -22.17 -15.48 -13.99
CA ALA A 197 -21.57 -16.22 -15.08
C ALA A 197 -22.50 -16.38 -16.30
N THR A 198 -23.80 -16.62 -16.09
CA THR A 198 -24.75 -16.91 -17.18
C THR A 198 -25.42 -15.66 -17.76
N ASP A 199 -25.63 -14.63 -16.95
CA ASP A 199 -26.52 -13.51 -17.28
C ASP A 199 -25.78 -12.17 -17.30
N ILE A 200 -24.72 -11.97 -16.50
CA ILE A 200 -24.01 -10.68 -16.43
C ILE A 200 -22.80 -10.64 -17.36
N LEU A 201 -21.84 -11.57 -17.23
CA LEU A 201 -20.61 -11.55 -18.02
C LEU A 201 -20.85 -11.53 -19.54
N PRO A 202 -21.82 -12.29 -20.09
CA PRO A 202 -22.13 -12.23 -21.52
C PRO A 202 -22.55 -10.84 -22.00
N LEU A 203 -23.16 -10.01 -21.15
CA LEU A 203 -23.57 -8.64 -21.49
C LEU A 203 -22.38 -7.69 -21.70
N PHE A 204 -21.20 -8.05 -21.21
CA PHE A 204 -19.97 -7.27 -21.42
C PHE A 204 -19.09 -7.87 -22.52
N HIS A 205 -19.13 -9.20 -22.71
CA HIS A 205 -18.34 -9.89 -23.75
C HIS A 205 -18.95 -9.80 -25.16
N HIS A 206 -20.27 -9.63 -25.27
CA HIS A 206 -20.98 -9.61 -26.56
C HIS A 206 -21.37 -8.20 -27.03
N LEU A 207 -20.74 -7.16 -26.49
CA LEU A 207 -20.93 -5.81 -27.00
C LEU A 207 -20.24 -5.66 -28.36
N GLU A 208 -20.89 -4.97 -29.30
CA GLU A 208 -20.33 -4.71 -30.65
C GLU A 208 -19.02 -3.92 -30.57
N GLU A 209 -18.93 -3.00 -29.61
CA GLU A 209 -17.70 -2.31 -29.23
C GLU A 209 -17.19 -2.86 -27.90
N ALA A 210 -15.88 -2.99 -27.76
CA ALA A 210 -15.27 -3.46 -26.51
C ALA A 210 -15.71 -2.60 -25.33
N ALA A 211 -16.21 -3.25 -24.27
CA ALA A 211 -16.69 -2.57 -23.06
C ALA A 211 -15.60 -1.72 -22.38
N PHE A 212 -14.35 -2.17 -22.52
CA PHE A 212 -13.18 -1.64 -21.84
C PHE A 212 -11.96 -1.66 -22.76
N GLN A 213 -11.12 -0.63 -22.69
CA GLN A 213 -9.92 -0.51 -23.52
C GLN A 213 -8.80 0.25 -22.81
N GLY A 214 -7.54 -0.05 -23.16
CA GLY A 214 -6.38 0.68 -22.64
C GLY A 214 -6.17 0.58 -21.14
N GLU A 215 -5.27 1.44 -20.65
CA GLU A 215 -4.90 1.58 -19.24
C GLU A 215 -5.21 3.00 -18.75
N GLY A 216 -5.54 3.14 -17.48
CA GLY A 216 -5.84 4.44 -16.89
C GLY A 216 -5.97 4.41 -15.37
N ILE A 217 -6.01 5.60 -14.79
CA ILE A 217 -6.22 5.80 -13.35
C ILE A 217 -7.67 6.21 -13.12
N VAL A 218 -8.29 5.63 -12.10
CA VAL A 218 -9.66 5.94 -11.70
C VAL A 218 -9.64 6.52 -10.30
N ILE A 219 -10.24 7.70 -10.14
CA ILE A 219 -10.40 8.38 -8.85
C ILE A 219 -11.88 8.55 -8.57
N VAL A 220 -12.34 8.26 -7.35
CA VAL A 220 -13.70 8.59 -6.93
C VAL A 220 -13.72 10.03 -6.41
N GLY A 221 -14.47 10.90 -7.09
CA GLY A 221 -14.71 12.28 -6.68
C GLY A 221 -16.06 12.43 -5.99
N GLY A 222 -16.61 13.64 -6.03
CA GLY A 222 -17.88 14.00 -5.39
C GLY A 222 -17.71 14.66 -4.02
N GLY A 223 -18.39 15.78 -3.80
CA GLY A 223 -18.37 16.51 -2.54
C GLY A 223 -16.96 16.92 -2.15
N LYS A 224 -16.51 16.55 -0.95
CA LYS A 224 -15.14 16.84 -0.49
C LYS A 224 -14.07 16.05 -1.27
N TYR A 225 -14.41 14.94 -1.91
CA TYR A 225 -13.44 14.13 -2.63
C TYR A 225 -13.04 14.77 -3.96
N SER A 226 -13.90 15.59 -4.58
CA SER A 226 -13.50 16.44 -5.73
C SER A 226 -12.43 17.45 -5.33
N LEU A 227 -12.49 17.98 -4.10
CA LEU A 227 -11.46 18.84 -3.55
C LEU A 227 -10.14 18.10 -3.32
N PHE A 228 -10.18 16.86 -2.82
CA PHE A 228 -8.98 16.04 -2.62
C PHE A 228 -8.38 15.52 -3.94
N ALA A 229 -9.22 15.23 -4.94
CA ALA A 229 -8.77 14.79 -6.26
C ALA A 229 -7.84 15.83 -6.94
N LEU A 230 -8.01 17.12 -6.64
CA LEU A 230 -7.18 18.19 -7.20
C LEU A 230 -5.68 18.00 -6.93
N PRO A 231 -5.21 17.94 -5.67
CA PRO A 231 -3.80 17.66 -5.39
C PRO A 231 -3.37 16.24 -5.81
N ALA A 232 -4.26 15.24 -5.77
CA ALA A 232 -3.93 13.89 -6.23
C ALA A 232 -3.60 13.83 -7.74
N ILE A 233 -4.39 14.50 -8.58
CA ILE A 233 -4.12 14.61 -10.03
C ILE A 233 -2.81 15.36 -10.28
N LYS A 234 -2.56 16.45 -9.54
CA LYS A 234 -1.28 17.17 -9.63
C LYS A 234 -0.11 16.25 -9.30
N ALA A 235 -0.18 15.52 -8.18
CA ALA A 235 0.86 14.59 -7.76
C ALA A 235 1.13 13.49 -8.82
N ILE A 236 0.08 12.97 -9.47
CA ILE A 236 0.23 12.03 -10.59
C ILE A 236 0.99 12.69 -11.75
N ARG A 237 0.62 13.91 -12.15
CA ARG A 237 1.24 14.63 -13.28
C ARG A 237 2.68 15.08 -13.02
N GLU A 238 3.07 15.22 -11.76
CA GLU A 238 4.45 15.56 -11.39
C GLU A 238 5.34 14.32 -11.22
N ASN A 239 4.84 13.28 -10.53
CA ASN A 239 5.72 12.24 -9.95
C ASN A 239 5.63 10.86 -10.59
N SER A 240 4.60 10.58 -11.40
CA SER A 240 4.28 9.19 -11.83
C SER A 240 5.27 8.55 -12.81
N GLY A 241 6.34 9.26 -13.20
CA GLY A 241 7.34 8.81 -14.16
C GLY A 241 7.21 9.52 -15.51
N THR A 242 8.26 9.44 -16.33
CA THR A 242 8.39 10.25 -17.55
C THR A 242 7.33 9.93 -18.61
N LYS A 243 6.90 8.66 -18.72
CA LYS A 243 5.87 8.28 -19.69
C LYS A 243 4.48 8.45 -19.08
N ILE A 244 4.25 7.82 -17.93
CA ILE A 244 2.94 7.81 -17.26
C ILE A 244 2.41 9.24 -17.08
N ARG A 245 3.23 10.18 -16.60
CA ARG A 245 2.77 11.53 -16.28
C ARG A 245 2.12 12.27 -17.46
N HIS A 246 2.59 12.02 -18.68
CA HIS A 246 2.11 12.67 -19.90
C HIS A 246 1.07 11.87 -20.68
N SER A 247 1.01 10.55 -20.47
CA SER A 247 0.20 9.66 -21.31
C SER A 247 -0.99 9.03 -20.60
N ILE A 248 -0.94 8.81 -19.28
CA ILE A 248 -1.97 8.04 -18.59
C ILE A 248 -3.27 8.85 -18.50
N PRO A 249 -4.39 8.34 -19.05
CA PRO A 249 -5.69 8.98 -18.87
C PRO A 249 -6.19 8.78 -17.44
N ILE A 250 -6.91 9.78 -16.92
CA ILE A 250 -7.53 9.76 -15.60
C ILE A 250 -9.04 9.95 -15.76
N GLU A 251 -9.83 9.06 -15.15
CA GLU A 251 -11.29 9.19 -15.05
C GLU A 251 -11.68 9.46 -13.60
N ILE A 252 -12.32 10.61 -13.37
CA ILE A 252 -12.88 10.99 -12.07
C ILE A 252 -14.35 10.57 -12.06
N ILE A 253 -14.69 9.57 -11.25
CA ILE A 253 -16.06 9.08 -11.14
C ILE A 253 -16.81 9.94 -10.13
N ILE A 254 -17.85 10.63 -10.58
CA ILE A 254 -18.66 11.55 -9.76
C ILE A 254 -20.01 10.88 -9.41
N PRO A 255 -20.33 10.71 -8.11
CA PRO A 255 -21.63 10.22 -7.67
C PRO A 255 -22.77 11.20 -8.00
N PRO A 256 -24.03 10.72 -8.10
CA PRO A 256 -25.18 11.54 -8.54
C PRO A 256 -25.51 12.72 -7.61
N LYS A 257 -25.25 12.58 -6.30
CA LYS A 257 -25.59 13.60 -5.28
C LYS A 257 -24.73 14.87 -5.42
N ASP A 258 -23.68 14.84 -6.23
CA ASP A 258 -22.64 15.88 -6.31
C ASP A 258 -22.66 16.63 -7.66
N ASN A 259 -23.85 16.84 -8.25
CA ASN A 259 -24.01 17.56 -9.53
C ASN A 259 -23.39 18.98 -9.53
N ALA A 260 -23.22 19.60 -8.35
CA ALA A 260 -22.50 20.87 -8.21
C ALA A 260 -21.03 20.78 -8.62
N ASP A 261 -20.42 19.59 -8.59
CA ASP A 261 -19.03 19.36 -9.01
C ASP A 261 -18.85 19.32 -10.53
N ARG A 262 -19.92 19.48 -11.33
CA ARG A 262 -19.79 19.73 -12.78
C ARG A 262 -18.92 20.96 -13.04
N ALA A 263 -19.00 22.00 -12.21
CA ALA A 263 -18.15 23.18 -12.30
C ALA A 263 -16.66 22.86 -12.08
N PHE A 264 -16.32 21.93 -11.18
CA PHE A 264 -14.95 21.45 -11.01
C PHE A 264 -14.45 20.79 -12.31
N CYS A 265 -15.26 19.91 -12.87
CA CYS A 265 -14.95 19.20 -14.11
C CYS A 265 -14.80 20.12 -15.34
N GLU A 266 -15.61 21.17 -15.43
CA GLU A 266 -15.61 22.09 -16.58
C GLU A 266 -14.58 23.23 -16.45
N ASN A 267 -14.34 23.74 -15.24
CA ASN A 267 -13.57 24.97 -15.04
C ASN A 267 -12.19 24.74 -14.40
N VAL A 268 -12.00 23.64 -13.67
CA VAL A 268 -10.76 23.36 -12.93
C VAL A 268 -9.94 22.27 -13.60
N VAL A 269 -10.55 21.13 -13.93
CA VAL A 269 -9.84 19.99 -14.56
C VAL A 269 -9.07 20.38 -15.82
N PRO A 270 -9.62 21.18 -16.77
CA PRO A 270 -8.87 21.57 -17.98
C PRO A 270 -7.64 22.45 -17.70
N LYS A 271 -7.62 23.17 -16.56
CA LYS A 271 -6.48 23.98 -16.13
C LYS A 271 -5.46 23.13 -15.37
N LEU A 272 -5.95 22.17 -14.60
CA LEU A 272 -5.14 21.23 -13.81
C LEU A 272 -4.41 20.20 -14.69
N ASP A 273 -5.05 19.73 -15.76
CA ASP A 273 -4.47 18.84 -16.76
C ASP A 273 -4.68 19.40 -18.18
N PRO A 274 -3.85 20.36 -18.62
CA PRO A 274 -3.95 20.96 -19.95
C PRO A 274 -3.74 19.98 -21.11
N LEU A 275 -3.22 18.78 -20.85
CA LEU A 275 -3.06 17.72 -21.86
C LEU A 275 -4.41 17.10 -22.26
N GLY A 276 -5.49 17.41 -21.53
CA GLY A 276 -6.83 16.88 -21.81
C GLY A 276 -6.93 15.37 -21.56
N ARG A 277 -6.07 14.82 -20.69
CA ARG A 277 -6.03 13.39 -20.35
C ARG A 277 -6.88 13.04 -19.14
N THR A 278 -7.36 14.03 -18.40
CA THR A 278 -8.28 13.86 -17.27
C THR A 278 -9.69 14.26 -17.67
N LYS A 279 -10.68 13.45 -17.31
CA LYS A 279 -12.10 13.76 -17.51
C LYS A 279 -12.95 13.26 -16.35
N CYS A 280 -14.11 13.88 -16.17
CA CYS A 280 -15.12 13.38 -15.25
C CYS A 280 -16.09 12.43 -15.94
N VAL A 281 -16.59 11.47 -15.16
CA VAL A 281 -17.58 10.47 -15.53
C VAL A 281 -18.68 10.52 -14.45
N PHE A 282 -19.87 10.94 -14.83
CA PHE A 282 -20.99 11.09 -13.89
C PHE A 282 -21.83 9.81 -13.84
N LEU A 283 -22.07 9.28 -12.63
CA LEU A 283 -22.81 8.04 -12.46
C LEU A 283 -24.29 8.16 -12.83
N ASP A 284 -24.90 9.34 -12.64
CA ASP A 284 -26.29 9.64 -13.04
C ASP A 284 -26.50 9.59 -14.56
N GLU A 285 -25.42 9.68 -15.34
CA GLU A 285 -25.48 9.49 -16.78
C GLU A 285 -25.43 8.01 -17.19
N ILE A 286 -25.07 7.09 -16.28
CA ILE A 286 -24.88 5.66 -16.56
C ILE A 286 -25.98 4.81 -15.94
N LEU A 287 -26.33 5.10 -14.69
CA LEU A 287 -27.29 4.36 -13.87
C LEU A 287 -28.46 5.28 -13.50
N ASP A 288 -29.64 4.68 -13.31
CA ASP A 288 -30.81 5.42 -12.85
C ASP A 288 -30.75 5.74 -11.34
N GLU A 289 -31.58 6.68 -10.92
CA GLU A 289 -31.65 7.16 -9.54
C GLU A 289 -32.01 6.05 -8.55
N GLU A 290 -32.89 5.11 -8.93
CA GLU A 290 -33.28 3.97 -8.08
C GLU A 290 -32.10 3.04 -7.79
N THR A 291 -31.29 2.74 -8.81
CA THR A 291 -30.10 1.91 -8.65
C THR A 291 -29.07 2.60 -7.75
N LEU A 292 -28.93 3.92 -7.90
CA LEU A 292 -27.94 4.69 -7.17
C LEU A 292 -28.34 5.01 -5.73
N SER A 293 -29.64 4.96 -5.38
CA SER A 293 -30.11 5.32 -4.04
C SER A 293 -29.64 4.36 -2.93
N HIS A 294 -29.15 3.17 -3.29
CA HIS A 294 -28.69 2.13 -2.37
C HIS A 294 -27.15 2.04 -2.30
N ILE A 295 -26.43 2.88 -3.04
CA ILE A 295 -24.97 2.90 -3.08
C ILE A 295 -24.50 4.13 -2.31
N ASP A 296 -23.97 3.92 -1.11
CA ASP A 296 -23.41 5.00 -0.28
C ASP A 296 -21.96 4.68 0.14
N GLY A 297 -21.13 5.71 0.23
CA GLY A 297 -19.76 5.62 0.76
C GLY A 297 -18.85 4.69 -0.04
N TYR A 298 -18.11 3.82 0.66
CA TYR A 298 -17.04 2.98 0.09
C TYR A 298 -17.50 1.96 -0.95
N GLN A 299 -18.80 1.62 -0.99
CA GLN A 299 -19.37 0.69 -1.96
C GLN A 299 -19.18 1.13 -3.42
N ILE A 300 -18.88 2.41 -3.62
CA ILE A 300 -18.66 3.00 -4.94
C ILE A 300 -17.35 2.57 -5.60
N LYS A 301 -16.35 2.08 -4.85
CA LYS A 301 -15.02 1.79 -5.40
C LYS A 301 -15.03 0.68 -6.48
N PRO A 302 -15.59 -0.52 -6.24
CA PRO A 302 -15.75 -1.53 -7.30
C PRO A 302 -16.60 -1.01 -8.47
N LEU A 303 -17.67 -0.27 -8.18
CA LEU A 303 -18.52 0.30 -9.23
C LEU A 303 -17.75 1.32 -10.09
N ALA A 304 -16.97 2.20 -9.47
CA ALA A 304 -16.12 3.19 -10.14
C ALA A 304 -15.12 2.51 -11.07
N ALA A 305 -14.46 1.45 -10.59
CA ALA A 305 -13.61 0.62 -11.43
C ALA A 305 -14.42 0.03 -12.59
N LEU A 306 -15.60 -0.55 -12.37
CA LEU A 306 -16.44 -1.16 -13.41
C LEU A 306 -16.91 -0.14 -14.48
N VAL A 307 -17.44 1.02 -14.08
CA VAL A 307 -17.98 2.03 -15.01
C VAL A 307 -16.90 2.79 -15.77
N SER A 308 -15.65 2.79 -15.29
CA SER A 308 -14.54 3.38 -16.03
C SER A 308 -14.36 2.69 -17.39
N SER A 309 -13.86 3.44 -18.38
CA SER A 309 -13.66 2.90 -19.74
C SER A 309 -12.40 2.03 -19.87
N PHE A 310 -11.54 2.00 -18.85
CA PHE A 310 -10.25 1.32 -18.96
C PHE A 310 -10.36 -0.19 -18.80
N LYS A 311 -9.58 -0.93 -19.58
CA LYS A 311 -9.39 -2.38 -19.40
C LYS A 311 -8.49 -2.65 -18.19
N LYS A 312 -7.38 -1.93 -18.06
CA LYS A 312 -6.48 -1.98 -16.91
C LYS A 312 -6.63 -0.71 -16.08
N VAL A 313 -6.96 -0.86 -14.81
CA VAL A 313 -7.30 0.25 -13.91
C VAL A 313 -6.34 0.27 -12.73
N LEU A 314 -5.71 1.42 -12.49
CA LEU A 314 -5.23 1.77 -11.16
C LEU A 314 -6.32 2.60 -10.48
N LEU A 315 -7.10 1.98 -9.61
CA LEU A 315 -8.06 2.67 -8.74
C LEU A 315 -7.27 3.35 -7.62
N LEU A 316 -7.55 4.63 -7.36
CA LEU A 316 -6.83 5.45 -6.40
C LEU A 316 -7.81 6.32 -5.61
N ASP A 317 -7.70 6.33 -4.29
CA ASP A 317 -8.46 7.25 -3.44
C ASP A 317 -8.06 8.71 -3.70
N ALA A 318 -9.00 9.64 -3.53
CA ALA A 318 -8.78 11.05 -3.83
C ALA A 318 -7.76 11.73 -2.89
N ASP A 319 -7.46 11.12 -1.74
CA ASP A 319 -6.47 11.56 -0.76
C ASP A 319 -5.23 10.65 -0.71
N ASN A 320 -4.99 9.93 -1.79
CA ASN A 320 -3.83 9.09 -1.97
C ASN A 320 -2.92 9.62 -3.09
N TYR A 321 -1.69 9.99 -2.73
CA TYR A 321 -0.82 10.78 -3.58
C TYR A 321 0.30 9.91 -4.16
N VAL A 322 0.44 9.92 -5.48
CA VAL A 322 1.63 9.37 -6.16
C VAL A 322 2.81 10.29 -5.90
N VAL A 323 3.79 9.82 -5.13
CA VAL A 323 4.96 10.63 -4.71
C VAL A 323 6.26 10.21 -5.39
N ASN A 324 6.27 9.04 -6.03
CA ASN A 324 7.38 8.53 -6.82
C ASN A 324 6.86 7.80 -8.06
N SER A 325 7.78 7.49 -8.99
CA SER A 325 7.47 6.83 -10.25
C SER A 325 6.67 5.54 -10.07
N ILE A 326 5.63 5.38 -10.88
CA ILE A 326 4.84 4.14 -11.02
C ILE A 326 4.98 3.56 -12.44
N GLU A 327 6.13 3.84 -13.06
CA GLU A 327 6.48 3.29 -14.38
C GLU A 327 6.40 1.75 -14.35
N ASP A 328 5.98 1.16 -15.47
CA ASP A 328 5.80 -0.28 -15.64
C ASP A 328 4.68 -0.94 -14.82
N TYR A 329 3.91 -0.21 -14.01
CA TYR A 329 2.81 -0.81 -13.22
C TYR A 329 1.83 -1.59 -14.08
N PHE A 330 1.46 -1.09 -15.25
CA PHE A 330 0.52 -1.78 -16.14
C PHE A 330 1.14 -2.86 -17.03
N LYS A 331 2.48 -2.99 -17.02
CA LYS A 331 3.28 -3.81 -17.93
C LYS A 331 4.09 -4.89 -17.24
N HIS A 332 4.32 -4.77 -15.93
CA HIS A 332 5.14 -5.73 -15.20
C HIS A 332 4.56 -7.15 -15.29
N LYS A 333 5.44 -8.14 -15.40
CA LYS A 333 5.06 -9.55 -15.62
C LYS A 333 4.11 -10.06 -14.54
N THR A 334 4.33 -9.73 -13.27
CA THR A 334 3.43 -10.14 -12.17
C THR A 334 1.99 -9.67 -12.40
N PHE A 335 1.80 -8.44 -12.86
CA PHE A 335 0.47 -7.91 -13.16
C PHE A 335 -0.08 -8.52 -14.45
N GLN A 336 0.74 -8.73 -15.48
CA GLN A 336 0.31 -9.43 -16.69
C GLN A 336 -0.14 -10.87 -16.39
N ASP A 337 0.54 -11.59 -15.51
CA ASP A 337 0.24 -12.97 -15.15
C ASP A 337 -1.02 -13.05 -14.28
N LYS A 338 -1.08 -12.24 -13.23
CA LYS A 338 -2.13 -12.32 -12.21
C LYS A 338 -3.36 -11.50 -12.57
N GLY A 339 -3.19 -10.26 -13.03
CA GLY A 339 -4.28 -9.34 -13.34
C GLY A 339 -4.82 -8.58 -12.13
N LEU A 340 -4.33 -8.84 -10.92
CA LEU A 340 -4.72 -8.12 -9.71
C LEU A 340 -3.51 -7.91 -8.80
N VAL A 341 -3.23 -6.64 -8.46
CA VAL A 341 -2.25 -6.24 -7.46
C VAL A 341 -2.95 -5.42 -6.38
N LEU A 342 -2.66 -5.80 -5.14
CA LEU A 342 -3.24 -5.27 -3.91
C LEU A 342 -2.14 -4.83 -2.97
N TRP A 343 -2.48 -3.92 -2.08
CA TRP A 343 -1.58 -3.39 -1.09
C TRP A 343 -2.03 -3.73 0.33
N PRO A 344 -1.10 -3.89 1.29
CA PRO A 344 -1.46 -4.20 2.66
C PRO A 344 -2.05 -2.97 3.37
N ASP A 345 -2.88 -3.23 4.37
CA ASP A 345 -3.28 -2.31 5.43
C ASP A 345 -2.26 -2.41 6.60
N TYR A 346 -2.29 -1.48 7.55
CA TYR A 346 -1.62 -1.63 8.84
C TYR A 346 -2.07 -2.91 9.56
N TRP A 347 -3.35 -3.25 9.45
CA TRP A 347 -3.99 -4.26 10.26
C TRP A 347 -3.89 -5.67 9.68
N ARG A 348 -3.76 -6.66 10.56
CA ARG A 348 -3.95 -8.07 10.19
C ARG A 348 -5.41 -8.36 9.88
N ARG A 349 -5.66 -9.43 9.12
CA ARG A 349 -6.99 -9.91 8.78
C ARG A 349 -7.70 -10.47 10.00
N LEU A 350 -8.93 -10.05 10.18
CA LEU A 350 -9.79 -10.45 11.29
C LEU A 350 -10.99 -11.26 10.82
N HIS A 351 -10.94 -11.89 9.65
CA HIS A 351 -12.11 -12.58 9.11
C HIS A 351 -12.58 -13.68 10.06
N HIS A 352 -13.88 -13.71 10.30
CA HIS A 352 -14.51 -14.75 11.07
C HIS A 352 -14.40 -16.09 10.31
N PRO A 353 -13.98 -17.22 10.93
CA PRO A 353 -13.76 -18.48 10.21
C PRO A 353 -14.97 -19.01 9.44
N ARG A 354 -16.20 -18.76 9.92
CA ARG A 354 -17.43 -19.14 9.19
C ARG A 354 -17.63 -18.42 7.86
N LEU A 355 -16.89 -17.35 7.58
CA LEU A 355 -16.85 -16.73 6.25
C LEU A 355 -16.39 -17.73 5.19
N TYR A 356 -15.45 -18.60 5.53
CA TYR A 356 -14.93 -19.61 4.60
C TYR A 356 -15.98 -20.68 4.30
N ASP A 357 -16.81 -21.06 5.28
CA ASP A 357 -17.95 -21.96 5.07
C ASP A 357 -18.99 -21.35 4.12
N ILE A 358 -19.30 -20.04 4.30
CA ILE A 358 -20.22 -19.26 3.45
C ILE A 358 -19.72 -19.22 2.00
N MET A 359 -18.41 -19.03 1.82
CA MET A 359 -17.77 -18.91 0.51
C MET A 359 -17.42 -20.26 -0.14
N ASP A 360 -17.67 -21.37 0.56
CA ASP A 360 -17.32 -22.73 0.15
C ASP A 360 -15.81 -22.95 -0.04
N LEU A 361 -15.02 -22.33 0.84
CA LEU A 361 -13.56 -22.41 0.86
C LEU A 361 -13.10 -23.39 1.93
N ARG A 362 -12.17 -24.29 1.56
CA ARG A 362 -11.56 -25.25 2.49
C ARG A 362 -10.28 -24.67 3.10
N VAL A 363 -10.24 -24.58 4.43
CA VAL A 363 -9.03 -24.25 5.19
C VAL A 363 -8.53 -25.50 5.91
N ALA A 364 -7.27 -25.88 5.66
CA ALA A 364 -6.62 -26.98 6.37
C ALA A 364 -6.02 -26.45 7.68
N THR A 365 -6.82 -26.44 8.74
CA THR A 365 -6.49 -25.84 10.05
C THR A 365 -5.35 -26.52 10.82
N GLN A 366 -4.78 -27.59 10.27
CA GLN A 366 -3.61 -28.29 10.82
C GLN A 366 -2.34 -28.08 9.98
N GLU A 367 -2.43 -27.37 8.86
CA GLU A 367 -1.32 -27.14 7.93
C GLU A 367 -0.95 -25.66 7.91
N ILE A 368 0.10 -25.29 8.62
CA ILE A 368 0.65 -23.93 8.56
C ILE A 368 1.42 -23.78 7.24
N SER A 369 1.02 -22.80 6.43
CA SER A 369 1.59 -22.58 5.09
C SER A 369 2.50 -21.36 4.99
N ARG A 370 2.44 -20.47 6.00
CA ARG A 370 3.12 -19.17 6.05
C ARG A 370 3.25 -18.71 7.50
N ASN A 371 3.92 -17.58 7.73
CA ASN A 371 3.85 -16.88 9.00
C ASN A 371 3.71 -15.37 8.73
N SER A 372 2.51 -14.83 8.94
CA SER A 372 2.15 -13.49 8.48
C SER A 372 2.38 -13.37 6.96
N ILE A 373 3.08 -12.33 6.52
CA ILE A 373 3.38 -12.05 5.11
C ILE A 373 4.48 -12.93 4.50
N ASP A 374 5.25 -13.66 5.32
CA ASP A 374 6.28 -14.58 4.83
C ASP A 374 5.65 -15.85 4.28
N ASP A 375 5.63 -15.94 2.95
CA ASP A 375 5.28 -17.13 2.16
C ASP A 375 6.46 -17.64 1.31
N ALA A 376 7.69 -17.23 1.65
CA ALA A 376 8.92 -17.59 0.94
C ALA A 376 9.77 -18.61 1.72
N THR A 377 9.73 -18.59 3.05
CA THR A 377 10.44 -19.54 3.89
C THR A 377 9.80 -20.95 3.81
N PRO A 378 10.59 -22.03 3.80
CA PRO A 378 10.05 -23.39 3.86
C PRO A 378 9.14 -23.61 5.08
N SER A 379 7.95 -24.19 4.86
CA SER A 379 6.90 -24.22 5.89
C SER A 379 7.26 -24.99 7.16
N TYR A 380 8.16 -25.97 7.08
CA TYR A 380 8.65 -26.70 8.25
C TYR A 380 9.44 -25.80 9.23
N MET A 381 9.89 -24.61 8.81
CA MET A 381 10.55 -23.63 9.66
C MET A 381 9.58 -22.78 10.48
N TYR A 382 8.28 -22.83 10.18
CA TYR A 382 7.28 -22.11 10.97
C TYR A 382 6.92 -22.87 12.27
N LYS A 383 6.08 -22.23 13.10
CA LYS A 383 5.60 -22.83 14.37
C LYS A 383 4.96 -24.20 14.13
N VAL A 384 5.08 -25.08 15.12
CA VAL A 384 4.60 -26.48 15.01
C VAL A 384 3.13 -26.63 15.43
N ASN A 385 2.66 -25.83 16.40
CA ASN A 385 1.29 -25.96 16.91
C ASN A 385 0.33 -25.02 16.19
N SER A 386 -0.52 -25.60 15.35
CA SER A 386 -1.60 -24.90 14.64
C SER A 386 -2.59 -24.20 15.58
N LYS A 387 -2.79 -24.73 16.80
CA LYS A 387 -3.70 -24.14 17.79
C LYS A 387 -3.24 -22.78 18.31
N ASP A 388 -1.93 -22.52 18.28
CA ASP A 388 -1.32 -21.29 18.76
C ASP A 388 -0.95 -20.32 17.61
N ALA A 389 -1.24 -20.72 16.38
CA ALA A 389 -0.93 -19.94 15.18
C ALA A 389 -2.16 -19.12 14.73
N PRO A 390 -1.93 -17.92 14.16
CA PRO A 390 -2.99 -17.17 13.49
C PRO A 390 -3.73 -18.02 12.45
N PHE A 391 -5.05 -17.89 12.40
CA PHE A 391 -5.89 -18.64 11.46
C PHE A 391 -5.53 -18.36 9.99
N HIS A 392 -5.15 -17.12 9.67
CA HIS A 392 -4.75 -16.69 8.33
C HIS A 392 -3.35 -17.16 7.89
N ASP A 393 -2.64 -17.86 8.77
CA ASP A 393 -1.39 -18.55 8.41
C ASP A 393 -1.65 -19.99 7.87
N MET A 394 -2.88 -20.50 8.04
CA MET A 394 -3.27 -21.84 7.63
C MET A 394 -3.39 -21.98 6.11
N ASN A 395 -3.10 -23.18 5.60
CA ASN A 395 -3.24 -23.49 4.19
C ASN A 395 -4.72 -23.39 3.77
N GLY A 396 -4.99 -22.61 2.72
CA GLY A 396 -6.34 -22.34 2.23
C GLY A 396 -7.03 -21.11 2.84
N ALA A 397 -6.48 -20.51 3.91
CA ALA A 397 -6.94 -19.21 4.40
C ALA A 397 -6.39 -18.05 3.54
N LEU A 398 -7.06 -16.90 3.56
CA LEU A 398 -6.55 -15.67 2.98
C LEU A 398 -5.32 -15.19 3.77
N PRO A 399 -4.15 -15.00 3.14
CA PRO A 399 -2.96 -14.57 3.85
C PRO A 399 -3.05 -13.15 4.34
N ASP A 400 -2.42 -12.90 5.47
CA ASP A 400 -2.07 -11.56 5.93
C ASP A 400 -1.11 -10.82 4.98
N GLY A 401 -1.02 -9.48 5.06
CA GLY A 401 -1.83 -8.56 5.89
C GLY A 401 -3.25 -8.35 5.38
N GLY A 402 -4.05 -7.58 6.11
CA GLY A 402 -5.29 -7.01 5.56
C GLY A 402 -5.01 -6.22 4.28
N THR A 403 -6.00 -6.04 3.42
CA THR A 403 -5.85 -5.28 2.17
C THR A 403 -6.22 -3.82 2.43
N GLU A 404 -5.53 -2.87 1.80
CA GLU A 404 -5.92 -1.46 1.71
C GLU A 404 -6.57 -1.21 0.33
N SER A 405 -7.76 -0.61 0.26
CA SER A 405 -8.45 -0.30 -1.00
C SER A 405 -8.21 1.12 -1.50
N GLY A 406 -7.36 1.90 -0.82
CA GLY A 406 -6.90 3.21 -1.27
C GLY A 406 -6.14 3.17 -2.59
N GLN A 407 -5.59 2.00 -2.95
CA GLN A 407 -5.01 1.74 -4.27
C GLN A 407 -5.18 0.27 -4.67
N ILE A 408 -5.70 0.03 -5.88
CA ILE A 408 -5.90 -1.31 -6.44
C ILE A 408 -5.54 -1.26 -7.91
N LEU A 409 -4.71 -2.18 -8.37
CA LEU A 409 -4.37 -2.32 -9.79
C LEU A 409 -5.00 -3.60 -10.34
N VAL A 410 -5.88 -3.47 -11.32
CA VAL A 410 -6.72 -4.56 -11.82
C VAL A 410 -6.83 -4.57 -13.34
N ASP A 411 -6.73 -5.75 -13.94
CA ASP A 411 -7.05 -6.02 -15.35
C ASP A 411 -8.44 -6.63 -15.44
N LYS A 412 -9.41 -5.87 -15.97
CA LYS A 412 -10.80 -6.33 -16.12
C LYS A 412 -10.93 -7.51 -17.05
N GLU A 413 -10.03 -7.72 -18.01
CA GLU A 413 -10.11 -8.93 -18.84
C GLU A 413 -9.95 -10.20 -18.01
N LYS A 414 -9.18 -10.14 -16.92
CA LYS A 414 -8.97 -11.27 -15.99
C LYS A 414 -9.90 -11.25 -14.79
N HIS A 415 -10.30 -10.05 -14.35
CA HIS A 415 -10.96 -9.83 -13.06
C HIS A 415 -12.27 -9.04 -13.15
N LEU A 416 -12.94 -9.03 -14.31
CA LEU A 416 -14.27 -8.41 -14.42
C LEU A 416 -15.26 -9.04 -13.44
N ASP A 417 -15.28 -10.36 -13.37
CA ASP A 417 -16.10 -11.13 -12.42
C ASP A 417 -15.71 -10.87 -10.96
N THR A 418 -14.42 -10.67 -10.68
CA THR A 418 -13.89 -10.32 -9.36
C THR A 418 -14.42 -8.96 -8.92
N LEU A 419 -14.44 -7.96 -9.82
CA LEU A 419 -15.00 -6.64 -9.52
C LEU A 419 -16.53 -6.70 -9.33
N ILE A 420 -17.25 -7.46 -10.14
CA ILE A 420 -18.71 -7.63 -10.01
C ILE A 420 -19.05 -8.35 -8.70
N PHE A 421 -18.31 -9.39 -8.33
CA PHE A 421 -18.53 -10.11 -7.09
C PHE A 421 -18.11 -9.29 -5.88
N SER A 422 -17.01 -8.55 -5.95
CA SER A 422 -16.66 -7.55 -4.93
C SER A 422 -17.76 -6.50 -4.76
N LEU A 423 -18.38 -6.02 -5.85
CA LEU A 423 -19.51 -5.11 -5.77
C LEU A 423 -20.70 -5.75 -5.03
N TYR A 424 -21.04 -7.01 -5.31
CA TYR A 424 -22.07 -7.75 -4.58
C TYR A 424 -21.75 -7.86 -3.08
N LEU A 425 -20.50 -8.19 -2.72
CA LEU A 425 -20.07 -8.25 -1.32
C LEU A 425 -20.18 -6.89 -0.63
N ASN A 426 -19.79 -5.81 -1.31
CA ASN A 426 -19.87 -4.45 -0.78
C ASN A 426 -21.32 -3.96 -0.66
N TYR A 427 -22.17 -4.26 -1.65
CA TYR A 427 -23.60 -3.93 -1.61
C TYR A 427 -24.26 -4.54 -0.37
N ASN A 428 -23.91 -5.79 -0.03
CA ASN A 428 -24.37 -6.48 1.18
C ASN A 428 -23.42 -6.30 2.38
N GLY A 429 -22.48 -5.35 2.29
CA GLY A 429 -21.35 -5.20 3.18
C GLY A 429 -21.78 -4.84 4.60
N GLN A 430 -22.49 -3.73 4.77
CA GLN A 430 -22.93 -3.27 6.09
C GLN A 430 -23.82 -4.30 6.79
N SER A 431 -24.71 -4.95 6.04
CA SER A 431 -25.65 -5.92 6.58
C SER A 431 -25.00 -7.25 6.97
N PHE A 432 -23.98 -7.73 6.24
CA PHE A 432 -23.47 -9.10 6.44
C PHE A 432 -21.94 -9.20 6.35
N TYR A 433 -21.33 -8.73 5.27
CA TYR A 433 -19.94 -9.06 4.99
C TYR A 433 -18.91 -8.23 5.76
N TYR A 434 -19.15 -6.96 6.03
CA TYR A 434 -18.23 -6.13 6.82
C TYR A 434 -18.08 -6.63 8.27
N PRO A 435 -19.17 -6.99 8.99
CA PRO A 435 -19.05 -7.66 10.28
C PRO A 435 -18.24 -8.97 10.21
N LEU A 436 -18.40 -9.78 9.16
CA LEU A 436 -17.64 -11.02 8.99
C LEU A 436 -16.16 -10.80 8.66
N LEU A 437 -15.83 -9.74 7.93
CA LEU A 437 -14.46 -9.41 7.52
C LEU A 437 -13.68 -8.67 8.62
N GLY A 438 -14.29 -7.67 9.25
CA GLY A 438 -13.62 -6.78 10.20
C GLY A 438 -13.97 -7.02 11.67
N GLN A 439 -15.09 -7.70 11.97
CA GLN A 439 -15.59 -7.96 13.33
C GLN A 439 -15.72 -6.70 14.23
N GLY A 440 -15.93 -5.52 13.62
CA GLY A 440 -16.08 -4.24 14.32
C GLY A 440 -14.77 -3.51 14.66
N PHE A 441 -13.61 -4.05 14.26
CA PHE A 441 -12.29 -3.46 14.54
C PHE A 441 -11.80 -2.52 13.43
N ALA A 442 -10.61 -1.91 13.64
CA ALA A 442 -10.06 -0.93 12.73
C ALA A 442 -9.93 -1.45 11.30
N GLY A 443 -10.28 -0.58 10.35
CA GLY A 443 -10.31 -0.88 8.93
C GLY A 443 -11.41 -1.85 8.50
N GLN A 444 -12.50 -2.01 9.26
CA GLN A 444 -13.69 -2.67 8.72
C GLN A 444 -14.23 -1.90 7.50
N GLY A 445 -14.51 -2.61 6.39
CA GLY A 445 -15.08 -2.01 5.20
C GLY A 445 -14.88 -2.84 3.94
N ASP A 446 -14.76 -2.15 2.82
CA ASP A 446 -14.70 -2.70 1.46
C ASP A 446 -13.39 -3.42 1.13
N LYS A 447 -12.32 -3.10 1.86
CA LYS A 447 -10.94 -3.41 1.52
C LYS A 447 -10.65 -4.89 1.19
N ASP A 448 -11.18 -5.81 1.99
CA ASP A 448 -10.90 -7.25 1.84
C ASP A 448 -11.86 -7.96 0.87
N THR A 449 -12.87 -7.26 0.35
CA THR A 449 -13.83 -7.86 -0.59
C THR A 449 -13.19 -8.21 -1.93
N PHE A 450 -12.20 -7.43 -2.38
CA PHE A 450 -11.50 -7.65 -3.65
C PHE A 450 -10.68 -8.95 -3.63
N VAL A 451 -9.88 -9.13 -2.58
CA VAL A 451 -9.05 -10.33 -2.44
C VAL A 451 -9.88 -11.57 -2.17
N LEU A 452 -10.97 -11.45 -1.40
CA LEU A 452 -11.90 -12.54 -1.16
C LEU A 452 -12.58 -12.98 -2.46
N ALA A 453 -13.06 -12.01 -3.25
CA ALA A 453 -13.68 -12.30 -4.54
C ALA A 453 -12.69 -13.01 -5.49
N SER A 454 -11.44 -12.55 -5.54
CA SER A 454 -10.38 -13.17 -6.36
C SER A 454 -10.10 -14.60 -5.92
N LEU A 455 -9.98 -14.85 -4.60
CA LEU A 455 -9.77 -16.20 -4.08
C LEU A 455 -10.93 -17.14 -4.42
N VAL A 456 -12.17 -16.69 -4.25
CA VAL A 456 -13.38 -17.50 -4.50
C VAL A 456 -13.52 -17.88 -5.97
N LEU A 457 -13.21 -16.97 -6.89
CA LEU A 457 -13.43 -17.17 -8.32
C LEU A 457 -12.23 -17.82 -9.02
N HIS A 458 -11.01 -17.44 -8.61
CA HIS A 458 -9.78 -17.75 -9.36
C HIS A 458 -8.72 -18.48 -8.54
N GLY A 459 -8.94 -18.70 -7.24
CA GLY A 459 -8.00 -19.41 -6.36
C GLY A 459 -6.82 -18.56 -5.89
N LYS A 460 -5.93 -19.17 -5.08
CA LYS A 460 -4.89 -18.48 -4.29
C LYS A 460 -3.79 -17.77 -5.09
N ASP A 461 -3.62 -18.14 -6.36
CA ASP A 461 -2.52 -17.63 -7.20
C ASP A 461 -2.97 -16.45 -8.10
N SER A 462 -4.22 -16.01 -7.96
CA SER A 462 -4.88 -15.03 -8.84
C SER A 462 -4.56 -13.56 -8.55
N TRP A 463 -3.89 -13.24 -7.45
CA TRP A 463 -3.47 -11.87 -7.14
C TRP A 463 -2.04 -11.82 -6.61
N TYR A 464 -1.48 -10.61 -6.60
CA TYR A 464 -0.28 -10.27 -5.86
C TYR A 464 -0.66 -9.28 -4.76
N GLN A 465 -0.28 -9.56 -3.51
CA GLN A 465 -0.34 -8.57 -2.45
C GLN A 465 1.08 -8.17 -2.09
N VAL A 466 1.34 -6.85 -2.10
CA VAL A 466 2.62 -6.28 -1.69
C VAL A 466 3.01 -6.79 -0.31
N LYS A 467 4.28 -7.20 -0.18
CA LYS A 467 4.82 -7.83 1.02
C LYS A 467 5.45 -6.83 1.96
N THR A 468 5.97 -5.70 1.47
CA THR A 468 6.50 -4.63 2.31
C THR A 468 5.40 -4.12 3.23
N PRO A 469 5.61 -4.18 4.57
CA PRO A 469 4.67 -3.63 5.53
C PRO A 469 4.38 -2.14 5.28
N VAL A 470 3.18 -1.71 5.67
CA VAL A 470 2.82 -0.29 5.66
C VAL A 470 3.56 0.43 6.78
N ASP A 471 4.18 1.57 6.45
CA ASP A 471 4.77 2.48 7.43
C ASP A 471 3.87 3.70 7.67
N ALA A 472 4.04 4.35 8.83
CA ALA A 472 3.29 5.55 9.19
C ALA A 472 4.17 6.81 9.11
N LEU A 473 3.63 7.84 8.48
CA LEU A 473 4.15 9.21 8.55
C LEU A 473 3.30 10.05 9.51
N GLY A 474 3.94 10.99 10.22
CA GLY A 474 3.26 11.76 11.25
C GLY A 474 4.22 12.54 12.13
N HIS A 475 3.79 12.89 13.34
CA HIS A 475 4.63 13.57 14.31
C HIS A 475 4.26 13.20 15.75
N TRP A 476 5.19 13.41 16.67
CA TRP A 476 4.90 13.28 18.10
C TRP A 476 4.21 14.54 18.61
N ALA A 477 3.18 14.34 19.41
CA ALA A 477 2.37 15.39 19.99
C ALA A 477 2.20 15.19 21.51
N ASP A 478 1.91 16.28 22.21
CA ASP A 478 1.45 16.23 23.59
C ASP A 478 0.19 15.37 23.68
N GLN A 479 0.15 14.47 24.66
CA GLN A 479 -0.96 13.52 24.79
C GLN A 479 -2.29 14.19 25.17
N LYS A 480 -2.26 15.31 25.91
CA LYS A 480 -3.46 16.01 26.36
C LYS A 480 -4.02 16.87 25.23
N ASP A 481 -3.18 17.66 24.58
CA ASP A 481 -3.64 18.74 23.68
C ASP A 481 -3.49 18.41 22.19
N GLU A 482 -2.82 17.29 21.86
CA GLU A 482 -2.54 16.85 20.48
C GLU A 482 -1.76 17.88 19.64
N ILE A 483 -0.99 18.73 20.32
CA ILE A 483 -0.09 19.73 19.71
C ILE A 483 1.28 19.09 19.49
N ARG A 484 1.87 19.30 18.31
CA ARG A 484 3.20 18.81 17.98
C ARG A 484 4.24 19.21 19.03
N LEU A 485 5.11 18.28 19.40
CA LEU A 485 6.27 18.53 20.25
C LEU A 485 7.47 18.89 19.38
N THR A 486 8.26 19.88 19.79
CA THR A 486 9.56 20.14 19.18
C THR A 486 10.55 19.00 19.49
N PRO A 487 11.67 18.85 18.74
CA PRO A 487 12.68 17.85 19.05
C PRO A 487 13.20 17.93 20.51
N GLU A 488 13.38 19.15 21.03
CA GLU A 488 13.84 19.39 22.40
C GLU A 488 12.80 19.00 23.45
N GLU A 489 11.52 19.21 23.17
CA GLU A 489 10.40 18.82 24.04
C GLU A 489 10.20 17.31 24.02
N LEU A 490 10.24 16.70 22.84
CA LEU A 490 10.11 15.25 22.66
C LEU A 490 11.16 14.47 23.45
N ALA A 491 12.39 15.00 23.52
CA ALA A 491 13.47 14.42 24.32
C ALA A 491 13.18 14.44 25.84
N LYS A 492 12.29 15.33 26.30
CA LYS A 492 11.92 15.50 27.71
C LYS A 492 10.53 14.94 28.04
N ALA A 493 9.71 14.63 27.03
CA ALA A 493 8.28 14.36 27.19
C ALA A 493 7.94 13.01 27.85
N GLU A 494 8.93 12.16 28.19
CA GLU A 494 8.77 10.83 28.79
C GLU A 494 7.49 10.12 28.28
N ASP A 495 6.50 9.87 29.16
CA ASP A 495 5.23 9.20 28.85
C ASP A 495 4.09 10.16 28.45
N LYS A 496 4.30 11.49 28.47
CA LYS A 496 3.29 12.51 28.15
C LYS A 496 3.21 12.82 26.66
N LYS A 497 3.42 11.82 25.81
CA LYS A 497 3.44 11.97 24.35
C LYS A 497 2.63 10.90 23.66
N SER A 498 2.08 11.26 22.51
CA SER A 498 1.40 10.33 21.61
C SER A 498 1.91 10.54 20.19
N PHE A 499 1.96 9.47 19.40
CA PHE A 499 2.27 9.60 17.97
C PHE A 499 0.98 9.89 17.22
N ARG A 500 0.93 11.04 16.56
CA ARG A 500 -0.13 11.40 15.64
C ARG A 500 0.29 10.95 14.24
N GLY A 501 -0.16 9.76 13.84
CA GLY A 501 -0.09 9.37 12.43
C GLY A 501 -0.90 10.35 11.58
N THR A 502 -0.45 10.61 10.37
CA THR A 502 -1.12 11.50 9.41
C THR A 502 -1.19 10.91 8.00
N ALA A 503 -0.32 9.95 7.67
CA ALA A 503 -0.37 9.24 6.40
C ALA A 503 0.17 7.80 6.49
N MET A 504 -0.27 6.96 5.56
CA MET A 504 0.25 5.62 5.29
C MET A 504 1.25 5.68 4.14
N LEU A 505 2.37 4.99 4.30
CA LEU A 505 3.36 4.80 3.25
C LEU A 505 3.15 3.45 2.59
N GLN A 506 2.83 3.51 1.31
CA GLN A 506 2.46 2.38 0.47
C GLN A 506 3.54 2.17 -0.58
N HIS A 507 4.05 0.94 -0.64
CA HIS A 507 5.32 0.64 -1.31
C HIS A 507 5.18 0.18 -2.75
N ASP A 508 6.28 0.28 -3.49
CA ASP A 508 6.38 -0.08 -4.88
C ASP A 508 6.24 -1.59 -5.08
N TYR A 509 5.22 -2.03 -5.81
CA TYR A 509 4.96 -3.45 -5.96
C TYR A 509 5.96 -4.14 -6.91
N VAL A 510 6.54 -3.40 -7.88
CA VAL A 510 7.49 -3.96 -8.84
C VAL A 510 8.79 -4.30 -8.11
N GLU A 511 9.28 -3.37 -7.30
CA GLU A 511 10.46 -3.59 -6.46
C GLU A 511 10.19 -4.65 -5.37
N ASP A 512 9.01 -4.63 -4.75
CA ASP A 512 8.58 -5.63 -3.77
C ASP A 512 8.62 -7.07 -4.33
N VAL A 513 8.16 -7.28 -5.57
CA VAL A 513 8.25 -8.60 -6.25
C VAL A 513 9.71 -9.06 -6.38
N ASN A 514 10.61 -8.14 -6.71
CA ASN A 514 12.03 -8.45 -6.86
C ASN A 514 12.65 -8.85 -5.51
N PHE A 515 12.36 -8.08 -4.45
CA PHE A 515 12.82 -8.42 -3.10
C PHE A 515 12.24 -9.72 -2.57
N LYS A 516 10.96 -10.01 -2.86
CA LYS A 516 10.35 -11.31 -2.54
C LYS A 516 11.08 -12.46 -3.23
N SER A 517 11.40 -12.30 -4.51
CA SER A 517 12.10 -13.32 -5.30
C SER A 517 13.52 -13.57 -4.76
N LEU A 518 14.25 -12.49 -4.44
CA LEU A 518 15.56 -12.55 -3.81
C LEU A 518 15.51 -13.22 -2.43
N ALA A 519 14.53 -12.85 -1.59
CA ALA A 519 14.33 -13.44 -0.27
C ALA A 519 14.15 -14.95 -0.38
N ARG A 520 13.28 -15.41 -1.29
CA ARG A 520 13.05 -16.83 -1.55
C ARG A 520 14.34 -17.54 -1.95
N GLU A 521 15.08 -17.01 -2.91
CA GLU A 521 16.33 -17.62 -3.38
C GLU A 521 17.37 -17.72 -2.26
N MET A 522 17.62 -16.61 -1.56
CA MET A 522 18.62 -16.56 -0.49
C MET A 522 18.27 -17.47 0.69
N ILE A 523 16.99 -17.51 1.10
CA ILE A 523 16.52 -18.38 2.18
C ILE A 523 16.66 -19.84 1.77
N HIS A 524 16.18 -20.23 0.58
CA HIS A 524 16.27 -21.61 0.13
C HIS A 524 17.72 -22.09 -0.04
N ASN A 525 18.61 -21.25 -0.58
CA ASN A 525 20.03 -21.57 -0.67
C ASN A 525 20.65 -21.74 0.72
N SER A 526 20.40 -20.80 1.64
CA SER A 526 20.91 -20.88 3.02
C SER A 526 20.41 -22.12 3.76
N VAL A 527 19.14 -22.48 3.58
CA VAL A 527 18.54 -23.67 4.20
C VAL A 527 19.12 -24.95 3.61
N ARG A 528 19.32 -25.03 2.30
CA ARG A 528 19.99 -26.17 1.64
C ARG A 528 21.41 -26.35 2.16
N ASP A 529 22.19 -25.28 2.25
CA ASP A 529 23.58 -25.35 2.73
C ASP A 529 23.64 -25.79 4.19
N LYS A 530 22.71 -25.31 5.03
CA LYS A 530 22.57 -25.79 6.41
C LYS A 530 22.13 -27.26 6.50
N ALA A 531 21.26 -27.71 5.61
CA ALA A 531 20.85 -29.12 5.54
C ALA A 531 22.02 -30.03 5.15
N HIS A 532 22.85 -29.60 4.20
CA HIS A 532 24.08 -30.30 3.83
C HIS A 532 25.06 -30.40 5.00
N ALA A 533 25.35 -29.27 5.66
CA ALA A 533 26.23 -29.24 6.82
C ALA A 533 25.71 -30.11 7.97
N PHE A 534 24.39 -30.07 8.23
CA PHE A 534 23.74 -30.91 9.22
C PHE A 534 23.85 -32.41 8.88
N CYS A 535 23.62 -32.79 7.62
CA CYS A 535 23.77 -34.18 7.17
C CYS A 535 25.22 -34.67 7.33
N ASP A 536 26.20 -33.82 7.00
CA ASP A 536 27.61 -34.16 7.14
C ASP A 536 27.94 -34.43 8.63
N GLU A 537 27.53 -33.56 9.56
CA GLU A 537 27.67 -33.74 11.02
C GLU A 537 26.90 -34.96 11.55
N TRP A 538 25.66 -35.16 11.10
CA TRP A 538 24.82 -36.30 11.49
C TRP A 538 25.47 -37.63 11.13
N SER A 539 26.06 -37.72 9.93
CA SER A 539 26.71 -38.93 9.45
C SER A 539 27.96 -39.31 10.24
N GLU A 540 28.65 -38.34 10.85
CA GLU A 540 29.81 -38.60 11.69
C GLU A 540 29.45 -39.29 13.00
N SER A 541 28.26 -38.99 13.54
CA SER A 541 27.72 -39.62 14.76
C SER A 541 26.96 -40.93 14.49
N HIS A 542 26.56 -41.19 13.23
CA HIS A 542 25.83 -42.38 12.79
C HIS A 542 26.62 -43.19 11.74
N LYS A 543 27.87 -43.51 12.08
CA LYS A 543 28.80 -44.20 11.16
C LYS A 543 28.24 -45.55 10.70
N GLY A 544 28.29 -45.78 9.39
CA GLY A 544 27.85 -47.03 8.76
C GLY A 544 26.39 -47.04 8.30
N GLU A 545 25.59 -46.02 8.65
CA GLU A 545 24.21 -45.86 8.17
C GLU A 545 24.13 -45.14 6.81
N PHE A 546 25.14 -44.33 6.49
CA PHE A 546 25.17 -43.48 5.29
C PHE A 546 26.39 -43.75 4.40
N SER A 547 26.27 -43.45 3.10
CA SER A 547 27.34 -43.56 2.11
C SER A 547 28.53 -42.68 2.49
N SER A 548 29.74 -43.12 2.12
CA SER A 548 30.94 -42.30 2.24
C SER A 548 31.07 -41.25 1.13
N LYS A 549 30.30 -41.39 0.04
CA LYS A 549 30.25 -40.41 -1.04
C LYS A 549 29.26 -39.30 -0.71
N GLU A 550 29.71 -38.06 -0.80
CA GLU A 550 28.97 -36.86 -0.42
C GLU A 550 27.58 -36.76 -1.07
N ASP A 551 27.48 -36.90 -2.39
CA ASP A 551 26.20 -36.78 -3.10
C ASP A 551 25.20 -37.89 -2.75
N GLU A 552 25.70 -39.13 -2.60
CA GLU A 552 24.85 -40.27 -2.22
C GLU A 552 24.38 -40.11 -0.77
N ARG A 553 25.28 -39.68 0.13
CA ARG A 553 24.99 -39.41 1.54
C ARG A 553 23.93 -38.33 1.69
N ARG A 554 24.07 -37.19 1.00
CA ARG A 554 23.08 -36.09 1.05
C ARG A 554 21.70 -36.55 0.58
N LYS A 555 21.64 -37.30 -0.53
CA LYS A 555 20.38 -37.91 -1.01
C LYS A 555 19.77 -38.92 -0.02
N GLN A 556 20.59 -39.61 0.77
CA GLN A 556 20.11 -40.48 1.83
C GLN A 556 19.55 -39.67 3.01
N CYS A 557 20.26 -38.65 3.47
CA CYS A 557 19.79 -37.74 4.52
C CYS A 557 18.47 -37.03 4.15
N GLU A 558 18.32 -36.60 2.89
CA GLU A 558 17.09 -36.00 2.38
C GLU A 558 15.87 -36.95 2.45
N LYS A 559 16.11 -38.26 2.33
CA LYS A 559 15.06 -39.29 2.36
C LYS A 559 14.84 -39.90 3.74
N ASP A 560 15.80 -39.74 4.66
CA ASP A 560 15.70 -40.29 6.00
C ASP A 560 14.86 -39.36 6.89
N GLN A 561 13.70 -39.86 7.33
CA GLN A 561 12.76 -39.08 8.13
C GLN A 561 13.36 -38.63 9.47
N LYS A 562 14.21 -39.43 10.12
CA LYS A 562 14.81 -39.05 11.42
C LYS A 562 15.78 -37.89 11.25
N VAL A 563 16.58 -37.93 10.18
CA VAL A 563 17.49 -36.83 9.83
C VAL A 563 16.70 -35.57 9.53
N GLN A 564 15.64 -35.67 8.72
CA GLN A 564 14.78 -34.54 8.39
C GLN A 564 14.10 -33.96 9.64
N ASP A 565 13.54 -34.79 10.52
CA ASP A 565 12.88 -34.32 11.74
C ASP A 565 13.84 -33.58 12.67
N ALA A 566 15.05 -34.11 12.85
CA ALA A 566 16.09 -33.49 13.67
C ALA A 566 16.58 -32.17 13.05
N PHE A 567 16.81 -32.14 11.74
CA PHE A 567 17.16 -30.92 11.02
C PHE A 567 16.07 -29.86 11.15
N HIS A 568 14.81 -30.24 10.93
CA HIS A 568 13.65 -29.35 11.03
C HIS A 568 13.51 -28.76 12.45
N GLU A 569 13.77 -29.55 13.50
CA GLU A 569 13.78 -29.04 14.88
C GLU A 569 14.87 -27.97 15.09
N GLN A 570 16.07 -28.20 14.58
CA GLN A 570 17.18 -27.26 14.70
C GLN A 570 16.95 -25.99 13.89
N ILE A 571 16.63 -26.12 12.61
CA ILE A 571 16.55 -24.98 11.68
C ILE A 571 15.39 -24.03 12.04
N ARG A 572 14.29 -24.56 12.58
CA ARG A 572 13.15 -23.77 13.07
C ARG A 572 13.56 -22.75 14.15
N LYS A 573 14.55 -23.07 14.98
CA LYS A 573 15.06 -22.15 16.02
C LYS A 573 15.80 -20.95 15.43
N SER A 574 16.20 -21.01 14.15
CA SER A 574 16.86 -19.92 13.43
C SER A 574 15.90 -19.01 12.65
N TYR A 575 14.61 -19.35 12.60
CA TYR A 575 13.62 -18.55 11.88
C TYR A 575 13.25 -17.28 12.66
N SER A 576 13.16 -16.16 11.95
CA SER A 576 12.73 -14.85 12.46
C SER A 576 11.93 -14.15 11.37
N LEU A 577 10.69 -13.75 11.68
CA LEU A 577 9.90 -12.94 10.75
C LEU A 577 10.60 -11.60 10.46
N ASN A 578 11.21 -10.99 11.48
CA ASN A 578 11.93 -9.73 11.31
C ASN A 578 13.09 -9.84 10.32
N ASP A 579 13.79 -10.98 10.28
CA ASP A 579 14.89 -11.22 9.36
C ASP A 579 14.37 -11.31 7.91
N TYR A 580 13.19 -11.92 7.71
CA TYR A 580 12.49 -11.90 6.43
C TYR A 580 12.06 -10.47 6.02
N LEU A 581 11.57 -9.66 6.96
CA LEU A 581 11.16 -8.27 6.66
C LEU A 581 12.34 -7.37 6.26
N LEU A 582 13.58 -7.71 6.63
CA LEU A 582 14.76 -6.94 6.22
C LEU A 582 14.98 -6.90 4.71
N PHE A 583 14.49 -7.91 3.96
CA PHE A 583 14.56 -7.90 2.50
C PHE A 583 13.79 -6.73 1.88
N PHE A 584 12.74 -6.26 2.55
CA PHE A 584 11.84 -5.22 2.06
C PHE A 584 12.17 -3.83 2.59
N LYS A 585 13.17 -3.70 3.47
CA LYS A 585 13.52 -2.46 4.18
C LYS A 585 13.78 -1.26 3.26
N PHE A 586 14.26 -1.52 2.04
CA PHE A 586 14.63 -0.49 1.08
C PHE A 586 13.67 -0.39 -0.11
N THR A 587 12.51 -1.06 -0.03
CA THR A 587 11.46 -0.88 -1.04
C THR A 587 11.01 0.56 -1.02
N LYS A 588 10.95 1.19 -2.19
CA LYS A 588 10.52 2.58 -2.33
C LYS A 588 9.04 2.73 -2.01
N VAL A 589 8.67 3.91 -1.53
CA VAL A 589 7.28 4.32 -1.36
C VAL A 589 6.77 4.85 -2.69
N SER A 590 5.63 4.38 -3.17
CA SER A 590 5.00 4.91 -4.38
C SER A 590 3.84 5.83 -4.04
N PHE A 591 3.13 5.53 -2.94
CA PHE A 591 1.98 6.31 -2.51
C PHE A 591 2.06 6.77 -1.06
N VAL A 592 1.63 8.01 -0.82
CA VAL A 592 1.35 8.55 0.51
C VAL A 592 -0.15 8.69 0.62
N HIS A 593 -0.79 7.81 1.39
CA HIS A 593 -2.23 7.83 1.62
C HIS A 593 -2.54 8.61 2.89
N SER A 594 -3.03 9.84 2.75
CA SER A 594 -3.34 10.69 3.90
C SER A 594 -4.60 10.22 4.61
N HIS A 595 -4.53 10.08 5.93
CA HIS A 595 -5.71 9.80 6.77
C HIS A 595 -6.15 11.06 7.51
N LEU A 596 -6.40 11.01 8.83
CA LEU A 596 -6.72 12.20 9.62
C LEU A 596 -5.47 12.93 10.15
N PRO A 597 -5.36 14.26 9.97
CA PRO A 597 -6.28 15.11 9.22
C PRO A 597 -6.05 15.03 7.70
N LYS A 598 -7.13 15.04 6.92
CA LYS A 598 -7.06 15.13 5.46
C LYS A 598 -6.78 16.59 5.07
N TYR A 599 -6.31 16.81 3.84
CA TYR A 599 -6.06 18.14 3.26
C TYR A 599 -7.37 18.89 2.97
N ASP A 600 -8.12 19.25 4.01
CA ASP A 600 -9.35 20.05 3.93
C ASP A 600 -9.07 21.49 4.43
N PRO A 601 -8.89 22.46 3.51
CA PRO A 601 -8.60 23.84 3.88
C PRO A 601 -9.71 24.51 4.69
N TRP A 602 -10.96 24.09 4.53
CA TRP A 602 -12.07 24.65 5.30
C TRP A 602 -12.04 24.17 6.75
N GLU A 603 -11.85 22.87 6.96
CA GLU A 603 -11.75 22.30 8.31
C GLU A 603 -10.52 22.83 9.07
N TRP A 604 -9.38 22.95 8.38
CA TRP A 604 -8.13 23.40 9.00
C TRP A 604 -8.19 24.88 9.38
N TYR A 605 -8.78 25.72 8.53
CA TYR A 605 -9.03 27.13 8.86
C TYR A 605 -9.84 27.29 10.16
N HIS A 606 -10.86 26.47 10.39
CA HIS A 606 -11.69 26.58 11.60
C HIS A 606 -11.08 25.96 12.84
N SER A 607 -10.41 24.81 12.68
CA SER A 607 -9.82 24.07 13.79
C SER A 607 -8.45 24.60 14.21
N GLY A 608 -7.76 25.29 13.32
CA GLY A 608 -6.34 25.62 13.47
C GLY A 608 -5.47 24.36 13.54
N ASP A 609 -5.86 23.29 12.82
CA ASP A 609 -5.01 22.10 12.75
C ASP A 609 -3.67 22.46 12.10
N MET A 610 -2.62 21.76 12.50
CA MET A 610 -1.22 22.08 12.14
C MET A 610 -0.76 23.49 12.55
N MET A 611 -1.39 24.10 13.56
CA MET A 611 -0.92 25.31 14.24
C MET A 611 -0.73 25.06 15.74
N TYR A 612 0.33 25.64 16.31
CA TYR A 612 0.60 25.51 17.75
C TYR A 612 -0.45 26.25 18.60
N ASP A 613 -0.95 27.36 18.08
CA ASP A 613 -1.93 28.26 18.69
C ASP A 613 -3.31 28.20 18.01
N GLY A 614 -3.57 27.14 17.26
CA GLY A 614 -4.87 26.89 16.66
C GLY A 614 -5.98 26.65 17.68
N ALA A 615 -7.24 26.81 17.28
CA ALA A 615 -8.38 26.63 18.18
C ALA A 615 -8.40 25.25 18.88
N LYS A 616 -7.84 24.22 18.24
CA LYS A 616 -7.66 22.88 18.82
C LYS A 616 -6.74 22.87 20.04
N ALA A 617 -5.68 23.69 20.06
CA ALA A 617 -4.71 23.78 21.15
C ALA A 617 -5.36 24.16 22.49
N SER A 618 -6.36 25.04 22.46
CA SER A 618 -7.08 25.49 23.67
C SER A 618 -8.32 24.65 24.01
N LYS A 619 -8.63 23.60 23.23
CA LYS A 619 -9.87 22.81 23.38
C LYS A 619 -10.03 22.22 24.78
N ASN A 620 -8.92 21.80 25.40
CA ASN A 620 -8.87 21.16 26.72
C ASN A 620 -8.50 22.13 27.86
N HIS A 621 -8.52 23.44 27.57
CA HIS A 621 -8.17 24.53 28.50
C HIS A 621 -9.23 25.64 28.52
N LYS A 622 -10.48 25.33 28.15
CA LYS A 622 -11.57 26.32 28.09
C LYS A 622 -11.83 27.05 29.42
N ASP A 623 -11.58 26.37 30.53
CA ASP A 623 -11.75 26.91 31.88
C ASP A 623 -10.44 27.46 32.48
N ASP A 624 -9.33 27.37 31.76
CA ASP A 624 -8.04 27.93 32.15
C ASP A 624 -7.77 29.20 31.33
N ALA A 625 -8.26 30.33 31.85
CA ALA A 625 -8.04 31.65 31.25
C ALA A 625 -6.56 32.07 31.20
N THR A 626 -5.66 31.34 31.87
CA THR A 626 -4.22 31.63 31.89
C THR A 626 -3.41 30.77 30.94
N TYR A 627 -4.02 29.72 30.37
CA TYR A 627 -3.34 28.85 29.42
C TYR A 627 -2.94 29.61 28.16
N GLN A 628 -1.68 29.43 27.76
CA GLN A 628 -1.14 29.88 26.50
C GLN A 628 -0.36 28.71 25.88
N PRO A 629 -0.60 28.38 24.60
CA PRO A 629 0.20 27.39 23.90
C PRO A 629 1.70 27.75 23.94
N PRO A 630 2.60 26.75 24.04
CA PRO A 630 4.03 26.99 24.22
C PRO A 630 4.70 27.64 23.00
N HIS A 631 4.10 27.46 21.82
CA HIS A 631 4.56 28.00 20.54
C HIS A 631 3.38 28.64 19.80
N SER A 632 3.66 29.34 18.71
CA SER A 632 2.63 29.96 17.85
C SER A 632 2.92 29.69 16.38
N GLY A 633 1.88 29.81 15.54
CA GLY A 633 1.98 29.65 14.10
C GLY A 633 1.98 28.20 13.64
N HIS A 634 2.24 28.03 12.34
CA HIS A 634 2.16 26.74 11.67
C HIS A 634 3.33 25.79 12.00
N TYR A 635 3.06 24.48 11.89
CA TYR A 635 4.09 23.44 11.88
C TYR A 635 3.82 22.42 10.77
N ARG A 636 4.84 21.66 10.33
CA ARG A 636 4.72 20.63 9.27
C ARG A 636 3.79 19.48 9.70
N MET A 637 2.98 18.94 8.78
CA MET A 637 2.12 17.77 9.05
C MET A 637 2.95 16.50 9.26
N TYR A 638 4.03 16.37 8.50
CA TYR A 638 4.96 15.23 8.54
C TYR A 638 6.22 15.56 9.36
N ASP A 639 6.90 14.52 9.85
CA ASP A 639 8.26 14.63 10.35
C ASP A 639 9.27 14.67 9.18
N SER A 640 10.55 14.87 9.49
CA SER A 640 11.61 14.98 8.47
C SER A 640 11.85 13.68 7.69
N LYS A 641 11.18 12.57 8.01
CA LYS A 641 11.30 11.34 7.21
C LYS A 641 10.70 11.50 5.83
N ILE A 642 9.77 12.44 5.62
CA ILE A 642 9.18 12.69 4.29
C ILE A 642 10.26 13.00 3.24
N GLU A 643 11.36 13.66 3.64
CA GLU A 643 12.50 14.03 2.79
C GLU A 643 13.26 12.79 2.27
N GLN A 644 13.18 11.67 3.00
CA GLN A 644 13.78 10.39 2.63
C GLN A 644 12.83 9.54 1.77
N VAL A 645 11.54 9.89 1.77
CA VAL A 645 10.47 9.18 1.06
C VAL A 645 10.31 9.72 -0.36
N THR A 646 10.39 11.04 -0.55
CA THR A 646 10.18 11.67 -1.85
C THR A 646 10.90 13.01 -1.96
N SER A 647 11.30 13.37 -3.19
CA SER A 647 11.80 14.72 -3.53
C SER A 647 10.67 15.73 -3.77
N TYR A 648 9.41 15.28 -3.79
CA TYR A 648 8.23 16.12 -3.95
C TYR A 648 7.75 16.59 -2.58
N ASP A 649 7.83 17.89 -2.29
CA ASP A 649 7.27 18.47 -1.06
C ASP A 649 5.73 18.43 -1.12
N LEU A 650 5.18 17.25 -0.83
CA LEU A 650 3.76 16.93 -0.94
C LEU A 650 2.88 17.94 -0.20
N GLU A 651 3.31 18.38 0.98
CA GLU A 651 2.55 19.32 1.76
C GLU A 651 2.53 20.70 1.10
N LEU A 652 3.70 21.23 0.71
CA LEU A 652 3.79 22.50 -0.02
C LEU A 652 2.97 22.48 -1.31
N GLU A 653 3.10 21.41 -2.09
CA GLU A 653 2.47 21.32 -3.40
C GLU A 653 0.95 21.19 -3.32
N ASN A 654 0.42 20.47 -2.32
CA ASN A 654 -1.01 20.37 -2.09
C ASN A 654 -1.61 21.73 -1.69
N TRP A 655 -1.00 22.44 -0.74
CA TRP A 655 -1.47 23.76 -0.31
C TRP A 655 -1.31 24.83 -1.39
N SER A 656 -0.24 24.77 -2.18
CA SER A 656 -0.03 25.65 -3.33
C SER A 656 -1.09 25.45 -4.41
N ALA A 657 -1.53 24.21 -4.63
CA ALA A 657 -2.63 23.91 -5.51
C ALA A 657 -3.94 24.53 -5.00
N PHE A 658 -4.25 24.42 -3.70
CA PHE A 658 -5.42 25.11 -3.13
C PHE A 658 -5.35 26.63 -3.26
N ASN A 659 -4.19 27.24 -3.02
CA ASN A 659 -4.01 28.68 -3.19
C ASN A 659 -4.34 29.11 -4.63
N THR A 660 -3.82 28.37 -5.60
CA THR A 660 -4.02 28.64 -7.04
C THR A 660 -5.48 28.48 -7.46
N TYR A 661 -6.10 27.34 -7.15
CA TYR A 661 -7.39 26.95 -7.70
C TYR A 661 -8.59 27.41 -6.86
N LEU A 662 -8.43 27.63 -5.55
CA LEU A 662 -9.52 28.07 -4.68
C LEU A 662 -9.52 29.59 -4.47
N CYS A 663 -8.34 30.20 -4.32
CA CYS A 663 -8.20 31.58 -3.84
C CYS A 663 -7.82 32.58 -4.93
N GLN A 664 -6.85 32.24 -5.78
CA GLN A 664 -6.39 33.11 -6.85
C GLN A 664 -7.25 33.03 -8.12
N SER A 665 -7.87 31.86 -8.34
CA SER A 665 -8.82 31.68 -9.44
C SER A 665 -10.12 32.44 -9.16
N LYS A 666 -10.61 33.19 -10.16
CA LYS A 666 -11.92 33.85 -10.08
C LYS A 666 -13.00 32.81 -9.81
N ASP A 667 -13.80 33.05 -8.76
CA ASP A 667 -14.84 32.13 -8.28
C ASP A 667 -14.30 30.71 -7.97
N GLY A 668 -13.03 30.59 -7.59
CA GLY A 668 -12.31 29.32 -7.43
C GLY A 668 -13.03 28.30 -6.57
N TYR A 669 -13.32 28.64 -5.30
CA TYR A 669 -14.05 27.74 -4.38
C TYR A 669 -15.45 27.36 -4.87
N LYS A 670 -16.10 28.20 -5.70
CA LYS A 670 -17.46 27.94 -6.21
C LYS A 670 -17.50 26.81 -7.23
N ASN A 671 -16.34 26.38 -7.73
CA ASN A 671 -16.26 25.20 -8.59
C ASN A 671 -16.38 23.89 -7.82
N PHE A 672 -16.35 23.93 -6.48
CA PHE A 672 -16.47 22.74 -5.63
C PHE A 672 -17.78 22.84 -4.85
N GLY A 673 -18.69 21.89 -5.07
CA GLY A 673 -20.01 21.89 -4.41
C GLY A 673 -19.88 21.93 -2.89
N TYR A 674 -18.98 21.10 -2.35
CA TYR A 674 -18.68 21.05 -0.92
C TYR A 674 -18.29 22.40 -0.31
N LEU A 675 -17.33 23.11 -0.91
CA LEU A 675 -16.89 24.40 -0.38
C LEU A 675 -17.96 25.48 -0.57
N THR A 676 -18.68 25.44 -1.69
CA THR A 676 -19.81 26.34 -1.97
C THR A 676 -20.86 26.24 -0.87
N ASP A 677 -21.27 25.03 -0.51
CA ASP A 677 -22.27 24.78 0.52
C ASP A 677 -21.78 25.23 1.90
N LYS A 678 -20.54 24.89 2.26
CA LYS A 678 -19.94 25.28 3.56
C LYS A 678 -19.81 26.78 3.72
N ILE A 679 -19.30 27.47 2.69
CA ILE A 679 -19.07 28.92 2.74
C ILE A 679 -20.38 29.68 2.67
N SER A 680 -21.32 29.29 1.78
CA SER A 680 -22.62 29.96 1.67
C SER A 680 -23.49 29.80 2.92
N SER A 681 -23.34 28.69 3.64
CA SER A 681 -24.02 28.44 4.92
C SER A 681 -23.37 29.14 6.12
N SER A 682 -22.22 29.80 5.94
CA SER A 682 -21.55 30.53 7.02
C SER A 682 -22.29 31.83 7.36
N LYS A 683 -22.10 32.33 8.58
CA LYS A 683 -22.71 33.61 9.02
C LYS A 683 -22.28 34.80 8.17
N SER A 684 -21.10 34.72 7.55
CA SER A 684 -20.50 35.79 6.76
C SER A 684 -19.68 35.17 5.63
N PRO A 685 -20.33 34.74 4.53
CA PRO A 685 -19.67 33.95 3.47
C PRO A 685 -18.42 34.63 2.91
N THR A 686 -18.48 35.94 2.65
CA THR A 686 -17.34 36.73 2.16
C THR A 686 -16.16 36.72 3.12
N GLN A 687 -16.41 36.94 4.43
CA GLN A 687 -15.34 36.95 5.43
C GLN A 687 -14.79 35.55 5.66
N SER A 688 -15.64 34.52 5.67
CA SER A 688 -15.18 33.13 5.80
C SER A 688 -14.31 32.69 4.63
N TYR A 689 -14.67 33.07 3.39
CA TYR A 689 -13.85 32.83 2.22
C TYR A 689 -12.49 33.56 2.32
N GLN A 690 -12.51 34.85 2.67
CA GLN A 690 -11.28 35.63 2.86
C GLN A 690 -10.39 35.05 3.97
N GLY A 691 -10.98 34.61 5.08
CA GLY A 691 -10.25 33.99 6.19
C GLY A 691 -9.62 32.65 5.81
N MET A 692 -10.36 31.79 5.09
CA MET A 692 -9.82 30.54 4.57
C MET A 692 -8.66 30.78 3.60
N CYS A 693 -8.78 31.76 2.71
CA CYS A 693 -7.71 32.10 1.77
C CYS A 693 -6.48 32.71 2.46
N ALA A 694 -6.67 33.55 3.47
CA ALA A 694 -5.56 34.06 4.29
C ALA A 694 -4.82 32.90 5.00
N TYR A 695 -5.57 31.95 5.58
CA TYR A 695 -4.98 30.74 6.17
C TYR A 695 -4.18 29.93 5.15
N ILE A 696 -4.73 29.68 3.96
CA ILE A 696 -4.02 28.96 2.88
C ILE A 696 -2.73 29.70 2.50
N GLU A 697 -2.78 31.02 2.33
CA GLU A 697 -1.63 31.83 1.95
C GLU A 697 -0.53 31.81 3.01
N ASP A 698 -0.89 31.97 4.29
CA ASP A 698 0.06 31.92 5.41
C ASP A 698 0.66 30.52 5.58
N ARG A 699 -0.14 29.47 5.34
CA ARG A 699 0.32 28.08 5.32
C ARG A 699 1.35 27.87 4.21
N VAL A 700 1.07 28.32 2.99
CA VAL A 700 2.00 28.21 1.85
C VAL A 700 3.31 28.93 2.16
N LYS A 701 3.28 30.17 2.66
CA LYS A 701 4.50 30.91 3.05
C LYS A 701 5.35 30.17 4.08
N PHE A 702 4.71 29.58 5.09
CA PHE A 702 5.42 28.75 6.07
C PHE A 702 6.06 27.53 5.39
N LEU A 703 5.33 26.85 4.52
CA LEU A 703 5.82 25.65 3.83
C LEU A 703 7.00 26.01 2.91
N GLU A 704 6.92 27.09 2.14
CA GLU A 704 8.04 27.61 1.33
C GLU A 704 9.29 27.89 2.19
N SER A 705 9.12 28.48 3.39
CA SER A 705 10.25 28.75 4.29
C SER A 705 10.85 27.51 4.97
N THR A 706 10.15 26.39 4.93
CA THR A 706 10.54 25.13 5.59
C THR A 706 10.68 23.97 4.62
N THR A 707 10.61 24.24 3.32
CA THR A 707 10.80 23.24 2.28
C THR A 707 12.26 22.82 2.27
N TRP A 708 12.51 21.58 1.89
CA TRP A 708 13.85 21.09 1.65
C TRP A 708 14.21 21.39 0.18
N GLU A 709 15.47 21.75 -0.09
CA GLU A 709 15.92 21.86 -1.48
C GLU A 709 15.61 20.54 -2.18
N SER A 710 14.87 20.62 -3.29
CA SER A 710 14.73 19.48 -4.19
C SER A 710 16.14 19.04 -4.52
N VAL A 711 16.53 17.85 -4.08
CA VAL A 711 17.73 17.22 -4.64
C VAL A 711 17.43 17.17 -6.13
N ASP A 712 18.17 17.92 -6.94
CA ASP A 712 18.17 17.74 -8.39
C ASP A 712 18.65 16.30 -8.62
N VAL A 713 17.70 15.36 -8.77
CA VAL A 713 17.95 13.94 -9.04
C VAL A 713 18.12 13.73 -10.53
#